data_AF-A0AAU2AEG4-F1
#
_entry.id   AF-A0AAU2AEG4-F1
#
_cell.length_a   1.000
_cell.length_b   1.000
_cell.length_c   1.000
_cell.angle_alpha   90.00
_cell.angle_beta   90.00
_cell.angle_gamma   90.00
#
_symmetry.space_group_name_H-M   'P 1'
#
loop_
_entity.id
_entity.type
_entity.pdbx_description
1 polymer ?
#
loop_
_entity_poly.entity_id
_entity_poly.type
_entity_poly.pdbx_seq_one_letter_code
_entity_poly.pdbx_strand_id
1 'polypeptide(L)'
;MRTDCGCGCGGDATRTSAFVRPRFFAGQLLTEDDLSLLVDYMAAKDRLHNRSMSGPGVVCGLGVSCDPCGGGTVVVHPGHAFDPAGNDIVVSCAEQVDVQALVQEQRVSARGVDCGEPCDDDGVRRYGLFVRYEELPVDPVAPYATEEPCPSPGCVPSRVQEGFRFLVKGGDVEDHRHNPGTQLLAGLGDLGRADRARSRDRRLGYYVDALFAAAVGTGRAFRFDAADAKRYAAGLAWLSENGGGEGALPPATARLMTEHVRALASAVARFDTYDPAGQKQLTDQYPDLTSVHVARRTLSGACDRLRGIDEEATWPDPLRRSIARAVVTETAARVAMDREDEEAPLEVRLIAQGTPLSHALRVEFHADVSLIREWLLGRLEQSPGLTDCALRKKVAAIDVPPLLPPPTTDSVERATIAELQQIAEAAAKLGVAVRRFVTDAACATLNPPCGDSTDTDVLLAHVELKDCDVVRICSATREQVLPGGSAYGEWLPKLYRLRELAERLCCKRPPRHRKPELPSEGPVPRPYGEGLLGDWPRTGDLEEMLSLLLTRAPGETPPKALHEQVYTTPSEVTDSMQELAMLRTQVADLNAALEGLRAQLGSAQQQMSQVAEQLPERLGSRLEELEGAPSGDGDAPRGAEAPGADEASGADAASEGGEASGSGEGQPAEPAPPAEPAKAPPAKAPAKPPAKRTRSSRTRKPGETP
;
A
#
# COMPACT_ATOMS: atom_id res chain seq x y z
N MET A 1 18.98 -32.61 -33.76
CA MET A 1 19.22 -32.43 -32.31
C MET A 1 18.81 -31.01 -31.96
N ARG A 2 17.65 -30.83 -31.31
CA ARG A 2 17.23 -29.54 -30.75
C ARG A 2 18.06 -29.29 -29.50
N THR A 3 18.96 -28.32 -29.55
CA THR A 3 19.49 -27.71 -28.33
C THR A 3 18.53 -26.61 -27.92
N ASP A 4 17.48 -27.01 -27.21
CA ASP A 4 16.75 -26.12 -26.32
C ASP A 4 17.74 -25.66 -25.25
N CYS A 5 18.19 -24.41 -25.37
CA CYS A 5 18.90 -23.71 -24.32
C CYS A 5 18.08 -22.50 -23.92
N GLY A 6 17.28 -22.69 -22.87
CA GLY A 6 17.35 -21.80 -21.72
C GLY A 6 16.56 -20.50 -21.76
N CYS A 7 15.25 -20.59 -21.98
CA CYS A 7 14.25 -19.79 -21.25
C CYS A 7 13.00 -20.64 -21.16
N GLY A 8 12.55 -21.00 -19.94
CA GLY A 8 11.37 -21.83 -19.69
C GLY A 8 10.05 -21.10 -19.98
N CYS A 9 9.91 -20.52 -21.17
CA CYS A 9 8.70 -19.89 -21.66
C CYS A 9 8.19 -20.73 -22.83
N GLY A 10 7.38 -21.74 -22.52
CA GLY A 10 6.61 -22.42 -23.56
C GLY A 10 5.60 -21.43 -24.14
N GLY A 11 5.72 -21.15 -25.43
CA GLY A 11 4.69 -20.53 -26.27
C GLY A 11 4.37 -19.07 -25.99
N ASP A 12 5.12 -18.15 -26.60
CA ASP A 12 4.57 -17.12 -27.49
C ASP A 12 5.75 -16.45 -28.24
N ALA A 13 5.61 -16.23 -29.54
CA ALA A 13 6.71 -15.79 -30.43
C ALA A 13 7.02 -14.28 -30.35
N THR A 14 6.62 -13.61 -29.27
CA THR A 14 6.78 -12.16 -29.08
C THR A 14 8.10 -11.79 -28.40
N ARG A 15 8.70 -12.69 -27.62
CA ARG A 15 10.05 -12.50 -27.09
C ARG A 15 11.08 -12.95 -28.09
N THR A 16 11.98 -12.05 -28.48
CA THR A 16 13.17 -12.40 -29.25
C THR A 16 13.92 -13.52 -28.53
N SER A 17 13.82 -14.72 -29.09
CA SER A 17 14.81 -15.77 -28.90
C SER A 17 16.20 -15.17 -29.15
N ALA A 18 17.22 -15.71 -28.49
CA ALA A 18 18.58 -15.23 -28.72
C ALA A 18 18.89 -15.28 -30.23
N PHE A 19 19.19 -14.12 -30.84
CA PHE A 19 19.49 -14.05 -32.27
C PHE A 19 20.72 -14.89 -32.60
N VAL A 20 20.55 -15.85 -33.52
CA VAL A 20 21.65 -16.67 -34.02
C VAL A 20 22.08 -16.12 -35.37
N ARG A 21 23.27 -15.52 -35.41
CA ARG A 21 23.86 -15.04 -36.67
C ARG A 21 24.59 -16.17 -37.39
N PRO A 22 24.31 -16.44 -38.68
CA PRO A 22 25.10 -17.37 -39.48
C PRO A 22 26.57 -16.95 -39.54
N ARG A 23 27.48 -17.91 -39.39
CA ARG A 23 28.92 -17.73 -39.57
C ARG A 23 29.38 -18.56 -40.76
N PHE A 24 29.68 -17.89 -41.87
CA PHE A 24 30.17 -18.54 -43.08
C PHE A 24 31.68 -18.80 -43.02
N PHE A 25 32.13 -19.95 -43.56
CA PHE A 25 33.55 -20.30 -43.66
C PHE A 25 33.89 -21.00 -44.98
N ALA A 26 35.17 -20.98 -45.35
CA ALA A 26 35.65 -21.58 -46.59
C ALA A 26 35.42 -23.10 -46.59
N GLY A 27 34.81 -23.61 -47.66
CA GLY A 27 34.47 -25.03 -47.80
C GLY A 27 33.14 -25.44 -47.16
N GLN A 28 32.37 -24.50 -46.60
CA GLN A 28 31.02 -24.76 -46.11
C GLN A 28 30.05 -24.99 -47.28
N LEU A 29 29.21 -26.03 -47.18
CA LEU A 29 28.04 -26.20 -48.02
C LEU A 29 26.91 -25.29 -47.50
N LEU A 30 26.43 -24.37 -48.33
CA LEU A 30 25.30 -23.49 -47.98
C LEU A 30 23.99 -24.20 -48.29
N THR A 31 23.10 -24.26 -47.31
CA THR A 31 21.75 -24.83 -47.44
C THR A 31 20.67 -23.74 -47.42
N GLU A 32 19.43 -24.13 -47.72
CA GLU A 32 18.25 -23.30 -47.50
C GLU A 32 18.20 -22.79 -46.06
N ASP A 33 18.39 -23.68 -45.08
CA ASP A 33 18.37 -23.31 -43.65
C ASP A 33 19.37 -22.19 -43.32
N ASP A 34 20.59 -22.23 -43.86
CA ASP A 34 21.62 -21.21 -43.63
C ASP A 34 21.22 -19.83 -44.20
N LEU A 35 20.58 -19.82 -45.38
CA LEU A 35 20.15 -18.60 -46.07
C LEU A 35 18.87 -18.03 -45.46
N SER A 36 17.89 -18.88 -45.14
CA SER A 36 16.68 -18.51 -44.42
C SER A 36 17.02 -17.92 -43.06
N LEU A 37 17.95 -18.55 -42.32
CA LEU A 37 18.43 -18.01 -41.05
C LEU A 37 19.11 -16.63 -41.20
N LEU A 38 19.83 -16.38 -42.30
CA LEU A 38 20.42 -15.07 -42.56
C LEU A 38 19.35 -13.99 -42.76
N VAL A 39 18.32 -14.30 -43.55
CA VAL A 39 17.19 -13.39 -43.83
C VAL A 39 16.42 -13.11 -42.54
N ASP A 40 16.03 -14.16 -41.81
CA ASP A 40 15.31 -14.05 -40.55
C ASP A 40 16.11 -13.24 -39.52
N TYR A 41 17.42 -13.48 -39.41
CA TYR A 41 18.29 -12.73 -38.53
C TYR A 41 18.28 -11.22 -38.85
N MET A 42 18.39 -10.84 -40.13
CA MET A 42 18.39 -9.43 -40.52
C MET A 42 17.02 -8.79 -40.31
N ALA A 43 15.95 -9.41 -40.80
CA ALA A 43 14.58 -8.91 -40.65
C ALA A 43 14.20 -8.75 -39.17
N ALA A 44 14.51 -9.74 -38.33
CA ALA A 44 14.21 -9.67 -36.91
C ALA A 44 15.07 -8.61 -36.17
N LYS A 45 16.29 -8.33 -36.65
CA LYS A 45 17.14 -7.23 -36.13
C LYS A 45 16.61 -5.86 -36.50
N ASP A 46 16.09 -5.69 -37.71
CA ASP A 46 15.48 -4.44 -38.17
C ASP A 46 14.13 -4.19 -37.46
N ARG A 47 13.27 -5.22 -37.35
CA ARG A 47 12.06 -5.18 -36.51
C ARG A 47 12.37 -4.79 -35.07
N LEU A 48 13.45 -5.32 -34.49
CA LEU A 48 13.92 -4.92 -33.15
C LEU A 48 14.32 -3.44 -33.11
N HIS A 49 15.02 -2.96 -34.13
CA HIS A 49 15.42 -1.55 -34.21
C HIS A 49 14.18 -0.64 -34.24
N ASN A 50 13.24 -0.92 -35.15
CA ASN A 50 12.02 -0.15 -35.34
C ASN A 50 11.19 -0.09 -34.05
N ARG A 51 10.85 -1.24 -33.45
CA ARG A 51 10.03 -1.26 -32.22
C ARG A 51 10.71 -0.62 -31.02
N SER A 52 12.05 -0.71 -30.90
CA SER A 52 12.77 -0.21 -29.72
C SER A 52 13.09 1.29 -29.78
N MET A 53 13.40 1.80 -30.98
CA MET A 53 13.89 3.17 -31.16
C MET A 53 12.83 4.12 -31.72
N SER A 54 11.97 3.62 -32.61
CA SER A 54 10.92 4.40 -33.28
C SER A 54 9.54 4.14 -32.65
N GLY A 55 9.29 2.91 -32.21
CA GLY A 55 7.96 2.49 -31.78
C GLY A 55 6.95 2.45 -32.94
N PRO A 56 5.70 2.01 -32.68
CA PRO A 56 4.63 2.01 -33.66
C PRO A 56 4.16 3.42 -34.02
N GLY A 57 3.50 3.51 -35.17
CA GLY A 57 2.80 4.69 -35.64
C GLY A 57 3.13 5.06 -37.09
N VAL A 58 2.49 6.13 -37.57
CA VAL A 58 2.75 6.67 -38.90
C VAL A 58 4.08 7.43 -38.92
N VAL A 59 4.94 7.13 -39.89
CA VAL A 59 6.21 7.84 -40.13
C VAL A 59 5.95 9.07 -41.00
N CYS A 60 5.33 8.86 -42.17
CA CYS A 60 4.98 9.92 -43.12
C CYS A 60 3.79 9.54 -43.99
N GLY A 61 3.10 10.53 -44.56
CA GLY A 61 1.98 10.30 -45.46
C GLY A 61 0.77 9.65 -44.77
N LEU A 62 0.20 8.63 -45.40
CA LEU A 62 -0.98 7.89 -44.92
C LEU A 62 -2.15 8.81 -44.54
N GLY A 63 -2.27 9.96 -45.22
CA GLY A 63 -3.39 10.86 -45.02
C GLY A 63 -4.69 10.17 -45.40
N VAL A 64 -5.76 10.42 -44.64
CA VAL A 64 -7.09 9.90 -44.97
C VAL A 64 -7.99 11.08 -45.36
N SER A 65 -8.55 11.03 -46.55
CA SER A 65 -9.48 12.04 -47.06
C SER A 65 -10.79 11.42 -47.50
N CYS A 66 -11.88 12.19 -47.52
CA CYS A 66 -13.14 11.74 -48.10
C CYS A 66 -12.94 11.41 -49.59
N ASP A 67 -13.65 10.40 -50.08
CA ASP A 67 -13.72 10.16 -51.52
C ASP A 67 -14.45 11.32 -52.24
N PRO A 68 -13.97 11.79 -53.40
CA PRO A 68 -14.61 12.88 -54.15
C PRO A 68 -16.07 12.60 -54.55
N CYS A 69 -16.44 11.32 -54.70
CA CYS A 69 -17.80 10.89 -55.02
C CYS A 69 -18.71 10.80 -53.79
N GLY A 70 -18.18 10.97 -52.57
CA GLY A 70 -18.91 10.87 -51.31
C GLY A 70 -19.26 9.44 -50.91
N GLY A 71 -19.99 9.28 -49.80
CA GLY A 71 -20.47 7.98 -49.31
C GLY A 71 -19.72 7.41 -48.10
N GLY A 72 -19.81 6.09 -47.95
CA GLY A 72 -19.08 5.29 -46.95
C GLY A 72 -17.60 5.04 -47.27
N THR A 73 -17.07 5.60 -48.37
CA THR A 73 -15.70 5.35 -48.86
C THR A 73 -14.75 6.49 -48.51
N VAL A 74 -13.51 6.13 -48.15
CA VAL A 74 -12.42 7.07 -47.92
C VAL A 74 -11.21 6.74 -48.79
N VAL A 75 -10.36 7.72 -49.04
CA VAL A 75 -9.10 7.56 -49.76
C VAL A 75 -7.94 7.61 -48.77
N VAL A 76 -7.16 6.54 -48.72
CA VAL A 76 -5.89 6.48 -47.98
C VAL A 76 -4.75 6.79 -48.94
N HIS A 77 -4.00 7.85 -48.66
CA HIS A 77 -2.89 8.30 -49.50
C HIS A 77 -1.61 7.50 -49.23
N PRO A 78 -0.64 7.46 -50.19
CA PRO A 78 0.64 6.81 -49.99
C PRO A 78 1.37 7.26 -48.72
N GLY A 79 2.14 6.36 -48.14
CA GLY A 79 2.96 6.64 -46.97
C GLY A 79 3.53 5.41 -46.31
N HIS A 80 4.08 5.63 -45.12
CA HIS A 80 4.88 4.65 -44.39
C HIS A 80 4.56 4.68 -42.90
N ALA A 81 4.45 3.49 -42.30
CA ALA A 81 4.21 3.29 -40.88
C ALA A 81 5.01 2.12 -40.32
N PHE A 82 5.21 2.11 -39.00
CA PHE A 82 5.68 0.96 -38.24
C PHE A 82 4.54 0.37 -37.42
N ASP A 83 4.41 -0.95 -37.44
CA ASP A 83 3.52 -1.63 -36.50
C ASP A 83 4.20 -1.89 -35.13
N PRO A 84 3.43 -2.31 -34.10
CA PRO A 84 4.00 -2.63 -32.79
C PRO A 84 5.03 -3.77 -32.77
N ALA A 85 5.02 -4.67 -33.76
CA ALA A 85 6.02 -5.74 -33.90
C ALA A 85 7.33 -5.22 -34.54
N GLY A 86 7.29 -4.03 -35.16
CA GLY A 86 8.39 -3.37 -35.85
C GLY A 86 8.42 -3.62 -37.35
N ASN A 87 7.34 -4.15 -37.94
CA ASN A 87 7.21 -4.31 -39.39
C ASN A 87 6.99 -2.97 -40.07
N ASP A 88 7.56 -2.84 -41.27
CA ASP A 88 7.37 -1.72 -42.17
C ASP A 88 6.08 -1.90 -42.98
N ILE A 89 5.16 -0.93 -42.90
CA ILE A 89 3.94 -0.89 -43.70
C ILE A 89 4.08 0.23 -44.73
N VAL A 90 4.20 -0.13 -46.01
CA VAL A 90 4.35 0.83 -47.12
C VAL A 90 3.12 0.79 -48.01
N VAL A 91 2.36 1.89 -48.00
CA VAL A 91 1.26 2.12 -48.95
C VAL A 91 1.82 2.93 -50.12
N SER A 92 1.92 2.31 -51.29
CA SER A 92 2.63 2.89 -52.45
C SER A 92 1.75 3.79 -53.33
N CYS A 93 0.44 3.51 -53.41
CA CYS A 93 -0.55 4.27 -54.17
C CYS A 93 -1.76 4.63 -53.32
N ALA A 94 -2.59 5.56 -53.81
CA ALA A 94 -3.81 5.93 -53.13
C ALA A 94 -4.85 4.80 -53.24
N GLU A 95 -5.34 4.33 -52.11
CA GLU A 95 -6.30 3.23 -52.02
C GLU A 95 -7.69 3.75 -51.64
N GLN A 96 -8.71 3.29 -52.36
CA GLN A 96 -10.10 3.52 -51.98
C GLN A 96 -10.52 2.44 -50.99
N VAL A 97 -10.97 2.86 -49.81
CA VAL A 97 -11.34 1.99 -48.70
C VAL A 97 -12.82 2.20 -48.39
N ASP A 98 -13.62 1.17 -48.64
CA ASP A 98 -15.03 1.13 -48.27
C ASP A 98 -15.15 0.86 -46.76
N VAL A 99 -15.40 1.92 -45.99
CA VAL A 99 -15.50 1.84 -44.53
C VAL A 99 -16.78 1.12 -44.12
N GLN A 100 -17.85 1.21 -44.92
CA GLN A 100 -19.10 0.52 -44.65
C GLN A 100 -18.91 -0.99 -44.74
N ALA A 101 -18.22 -1.47 -45.78
CA ALA A 101 -17.88 -2.88 -45.95
C ALA A 101 -17.02 -3.39 -44.77
N LEU A 102 -16.01 -2.62 -44.34
CA LEU A 102 -15.16 -3.00 -43.20
C LEU A 102 -15.94 -3.04 -41.87
N VAL A 103 -16.87 -2.11 -41.64
CA VAL A 103 -17.75 -2.15 -40.46
C VAL A 103 -18.66 -3.39 -40.50
N GLN A 104 -19.15 -3.77 -41.67
CA GLN A 104 -19.97 -4.97 -41.82
C GLN A 104 -19.16 -6.24 -41.52
N GLU A 105 -17.95 -6.35 -42.09
CA GLU A 105 -17.04 -7.46 -41.84
C GLU A 105 -16.71 -7.59 -40.34
N GLN A 106 -16.44 -6.46 -39.67
CA GLN A 106 -16.16 -6.42 -38.24
C GLN A 106 -17.36 -6.93 -37.42
N ARG A 107 -18.58 -6.53 -37.77
CA ARG A 107 -19.82 -6.97 -37.08
C ARG A 107 -20.09 -8.45 -37.27
N VAL A 108 -19.93 -8.95 -38.48
CA VAL A 108 -20.08 -10.38 -38.80
C VAL A 108 -19.07 -11.18 -38.00
N SER A 109 -17.81 -10.73 -37.96
CA SER A 109 -16.75 -11.39 -37.19
C SER A 109 -17.02 -11.38 -35.67
N ALA A 110 -17.60 -10.30 -35.14
CA ALA A 110 -17.88 -10.17 -33.71
C ALA A 110 -19.16 -10.89 -33.24
N ARG A 111 -20.22 -10.93 -34.06
CA ARG A 111 -21.54 -11.50 -33.70
C ARG A 111 -21.78 -12.90 -34.27
N GLY A 112 -20.95 -13.36 -35.21
CA GLY A 112 -21.09 -14.66 -35.87
C GLY A 112 -22.31 -14.79 -36.79
N VAL A 113 -23.09 -13.72 -36.96
CA VAL A 113 -24.30 -13.68 -37.80
C VAL A 113 -24.35 -12.32 -38.50
N ASP A 114 -24.71 -12.33 -39.78
CA ASP A 114 -25.01 -11.13 -40.55
C ASP A 114 -26.40 -10.59 -40.14
N CYS A 115 -26.43 -9.54 -39.32
CA CYS A 115 -27.67 -8.98 -38.77
C CYS A 115 -28.34 -7.93 -39.68
N GLY A 116 -28.02 -7.88 -40.98
CA GLY A 116 -28.59 -6.89 -41.91
C GLY A 116 -27.78 -5.59 -42.00
N GLU A 117 -28.29 -4.62 -42.78
CA GLU A 117 -27.56 -3.38 -43.10
C GLU A 117 -27.26 -2.56 -41.85
N PRO A 118 -26.02 -2.06 -41.70
CA PRO A 118 -25.62 -1.36 -40.50
C PRO A 118 -26.34 -0.01 -40.33
N CYS A 119 -27.16 0.45 -41.28
CA CYS A 119 -27.57 1.84 -41.44
C CYS A 119 -28.90 2.23 -40.75
N ASP A 120 -29.60 1.31 -40.09
CA ASP A 120 -30.94 1.55 -39.50
C ASP A 120 -30.94 2.33 -38.15
N ASP A 121 -29.82 2.94 -37.77
CA ASP A 121 -29.63 3.55 -36.45
C ASP A 121 -29.31 5.05 -36.64
N ASP A 122 -30.19 5.95 -36.17
CA ASP A 122 -30.12 7.42 -36.34
C ASP A 122 -28.91 8.09 -35.63
N GLY A 123 -28.01 7.29 -35.06
CA GLY A 123 -26.88 7.72 -34.24
C GLY A 123 -25.57 7.86 -35.03
N VAL A 124 -24.80 8.90 -34.73
CA VAL A 124 -23.41 9.04 -35.20
C VAL A 124 -22.54 7.99 -34.50
N ARG A 125 -21.88 7.14 -35.28
CA ARG A 125 -20.97 6.10 -34.77
C ARG A 125 -19.52 6.46 -35.04
N ARG A 126 -18.64 6.15 -34.08
CA ARG A 126 -17.20 6.41 -34.17
C ARG A 126 -16.44 5.11 -34.32
N TYR A 127 -15.53 5.10 -35.28
CA TYR A 127 -14.64 3.99 -35.53
C TYR A 127 -13.20 4.46 -35.74
N GLY A 128 -12.24 3.59 -35.44
CA GLY A 128 -10.85 3.78 -35.88
C GLY A 128 -10.60 2.99 -37.17
N LEU A 129 -10.03 3.65 -38.18
CA LEU A 129 -9.51 3.02 -39.39
C LEU A 129 -8.03 2.66 -39.18
N PHE A 130 -7.70 1.39 -39.34
CA PHE A 130 -6.36 0.84 -39.11
C PHE A 130 -5.79 0.21 -40.38
N VAL A 131 -4.47 0.07 -40.41
CA VAL A 131 -3.73 -0.74 -41.37
C VAL A 131 -2.95 -1.83 -40.63
N ARG A 132 -2.93 -3.04 -41.19
CA ARG A 132 -2.20 -4.21 -40.68
C ARG A 132 -1.23 -4.72 -41.74
N TYR A 133 -0.03 -5.09 -41.30
CA TYR A 133 0.98 -5.76 -42.13
C TYR A 133 0.57 -7.21 -42.44
N GLU A 134 0.74 -7.64 -43.70
CA GLU A 134 0.51 -9.03 -44.12
C GLU A 134 1.64 -9.51 -45.05
N GLU A 135 1.99 -10.79 -44.93
CA GLU A 135 2.94 -11.47 -45.82
C GLU A 135 2.19 -12.53 -46.63
N LEU A 136 2.32 -12.48 -47.96
CA LEU A 136 1.72 -13.47 -48.86
C LEU A 136 2.81 -14.26 -49.59
N PRO A 137 2.80 -15.60 -49.54
CA PRO A 137 3.67 -16.41 -50.38
C PRO A 137 3.24 -16.29 -51.85
N VAL A 138 4.16 -15.95 -52.74
CA VAL A 138 3.88 -15.73 -54.17
C VAL A 138 4.89 -16.44 -55.07
N ASP A 139 4.62 -16.40 -56.38
CA ASP A 139 5.47 -16.97 -57.43
C ASP A 139 5.84 -18.44 -57.18
N PRO A 140 4.87 -19.37 -57.22
CA PRO A 140 5.12 -20.77 -56.93
C PRO A 140 5.94 -21.42 -58.06
N VAL A 141 7.02 -22.10 -57.68
CA VAL A 141 7.96 -22.77 -58.58
C VAL A 141 8.03 -24.26 -58.25
N ALA A 142 8.14 -25.12 -59.26
CA ALA A 142 8.32 -26.54 -59.05
C ALA A 142 9.74 -26.84 -58.52
N PRO A 143 9.89 -27.57 -57.41
CA PRO A 143 11.21 -27.98 -56.92
C PRO A 143 11.87 -28.97 -57.89
N TYR A 144 13.20 -29.00 -57.92
CA TYR A 144 13.93 -30.02 -58.69
C TYR A 144 13.65 -31.42 -58.12
N ALA A 145 13.56 -32.42 -59.00
CA ALA A 145 13.41 -33.82 -58.59
C ALA A 145 14.64 -34.26 -57.79
N THR A 146 14.45 -34.59 -56.51
CA THR A 146 15.47 -35.21 -55.67
C THR A 146 15.38 -36.74 -55.79
N GLU A 147 16.48 -37.46 -55.62
CA GLU A 147 16.50 -38.94 -55.71
C GLU A 147 15.81 -39.65 -54.52
N GLU A 148 15.26 -38.90 -53.56
CA GLU A 148 14.55 -39.45 -52.42
C GLU A 148 13.06 -39.71 -52.72
N PRO A 149 12.50 -40.86 -52.30
CA PRO A 149 11.12 -41.27 -52.60
C PRO A 149 10.11 -40.56 -51.68
N CYS A 150 10.16 -39.23 -51.65
CA CYS A 150 9.13 -38.41 -51.02
C CYS A 150 8.11 -37.97 -52.10
N PRO A 151 6.81 -37.87 -51.79
CA PRO A 151 5.85 -37.30 -52.73
C PRO A 151 6.36 -35.92 -53.13
N SER A 152 6.55 -35.70 -54.44
CA SER A 152 7.04 -34.43 -54.97
C SER A 152 6.16 -33.32 -54.40
N PRO A 153 6.70 -32.37 -53.61
CA PRO A 153 5.93 -31.21 -53.22
C PRO A 153 5.44 -30.58 -54.53
N GLY A 154 4.17 -30.18 -54.57
CA GLY A 154 3.66 -29.35 -55.67
C GLY A 154 4.47 -28.06 -55.78
N CYS A 155 4.05 -27.13 -56.64
CA CYS A 155 4.75 -25.84 -56.73
C CYS A 155 4.83 -25.18 -55.33
N VAL A 156 6.05 -24.78 -54.94
CA VAL A 156 6.34 -24.13 -53.66
C VAL A 156 6.58 -22.64 -53.92
N PRO A 157 6.04 -21.71 -53.13
CA PRO A 157 6.30 -20.27 -53.27
C PRO A 157 7.80 -19.96 -53.26
N SER A 158 8.27 -19.18 -54.24
CA SER A 158 9.68 -18.77 -54.32
C SER A 158 9.95 -17.40 -53.70
N ARG A 159 8.89 -16.63 -53.40
CA ARG A 159 8.97 -15.28 -52.83
C ARG A 159 7.91 -15.08 -51.76
N VAL A 160 8.19 -14.15 -50.86
CA VAL A 160 7.20 -13.58 -49.95
C VAL A 160 6.97 -12.14 -50.38
N GLN A 161 5.72 -11.80 -50.66
CA GLN A 161 5.30 -10.44 -50.94
C GLN A 161 4.79 -9.80 -49.64
N GLU A 162 5.46 -8.73 -49.22
CA GLU A 162 4.97 -7.88 -48.14
C GLU A 162 3.81 -7.02 -48.65
N GLY A 163 2.76 -6.92 -47.84
CA GLY A 163 1.54 -6.23 -48.16
C GLY A 163 0.86 -5.69 -46.90
N PHE A 164 -0.38 -5.25 -47.08
CA PHE A 164 -1.17 -4.71 -45.99
C PHE A 164 -2.65 -4.93 -46.24
N ARG A 165 -3.43 -4.82 -45.16
CA ARG A 165 -4.88 -4.74 -45.23
C ARG A 165 -5.43 -3.63 -44.34
N PHE A 166 -6.57 -3.07 -44.74
CA PHE A 166 -7.31 -2.11 -43.92
C PHE A 166 -8.35 -2.81 -43.07
N LEU A 167 -8.59 -2.29 -41.87
CA LEU A 167 -9.59 -2.81 -40.95
C LEU A 167 -10.16 -1.71 -40.08
N VAL A 168 -11.34 -1.97 -39.54
CA VAL A 168 -12.05 -1.05 -38.65
C VAL A 168 -12.20 -1.66 -37.27
N LYS A 169 -11.93 -0.88 -36.22
CA LYS A 169 -12.23 -1.23 -34.82
C LYS A 169 -13.23 -0.24 -34.23
N GLY A 170 -14.08 -0.73 -33.33
CA GLY A 170 -15.07 0.07 -32.61
C GLY A 170 -14.61 0.32 -31.17
N GLY A 171 -14.90 1.49 -30.62
CA GLY A 171 -14.55 1.84 -29.23
C GLY A 171 -13.06 2.12 -29.01
N ASP A 172 -12.69 2.34 -27.74
CA ASP A 172 -11.40 2.86 -27.29
C ASP A 172 -10.20 2.21 -28.00
N VAL A 173 -9.42 3.05 -28.70
CA VAL A 173 -8.18 2.64 -29.36
C VAL A 173 -7.11 2.43 -28.30
N GLU A 174 -6.44 1.27 -28.33
CA GLU A 174 -5.26 1.08 -27.50
C GLU A 174 -4.14 2.01 -27.96
N ASP A 175 -3.74 2.90 -27.07
CA ASP A 175 -2.53 3.69 -27.23
C ASP A 175 -1.32 2.85 -26.83
N HIS A 176 -0.39 2.64 -27.77
CA HIS A 176 0.82 1.85 -27.62
C HIS A 176 1.96 2.65 -26.99
N ARG A 177 1.78 3.96 -26.77
CA ARG A 177 2.77 4.79 -26.11
C ARG A 177 2.95 4.37 -24.66
N HIS A 178 4.20 4.33 -24.23
CA HIS A 178 4.53 4.03 -22.85
C HIS A 178 4.11 5.18 -21.93
N ASN A 179 3.15 4.92 -21.04
CA ASN A 179 2.70 5.89 -20.05
C ASN A 179 3.32 5.61 -18.66
N PRO A 180 4.10 6.55 -18.09
CA PRO A 180 4.71 6.41 -16.75
C PRO A 180 3.68 6.15 -15.67
N GLY A 181 2.59 6.92 -15.71
CA GLY A 181 1.55 6.91 -14.71
C GLY A 181 0.86 5.55 -14.69
N THR A 182 0.61 4.95 -15.86
CA THR A 182 0.06 3.59 -15.94
C THR A 182 0.96 2.57 -15.24
N GLN A 183 2.28 2.63 -15.46
CA GLN A 183 3.20 1.71 -14.79
C GLN A 183 3.34 1.99 -13.29
N LEU A 184 3.34 3.26 -12.89
CA LEU A 184 3.33 3.65 -11.48
C LEU A 184 2.08 3.08 -10.78
N LEU A 185 0.92 3.20 -11.41
CA LEU A 185 -0.34 2.66 -10.92
C LEU A 185 -0.27 1.13 -10.83
N ALA A 186 0.28 0.45 -11.84
CA ALA A 186 0.51 -1.00 -11.79
C ALA A 186 1.28 -1.45 -10.53
N GLY A 187 2.24 -0.64 -10.05
CA GLY A 187 2.91 -0.87 -8.78
C GLY A 187 2.10 -0.46 -7.55
N LEU A 188 1.56 0.77 -7.53
CA LEU A 188 0.88 1.32 -6.35
C LEU A 188 -0.51 0.70 -6.08
N GLY A 189 -1.14 0.11 -7.09
CA GLY A 189 -2.53 -0.32 -7.06
C GLY A 189 -3.52 0.85 -7.16
N ASP A 190 -4.72 0.64 -6.62
CA ASP A 190 -5.72 1.69 -6.47
C ASP A 190 -5.18 2.92 -5.70
N LEU A 191 -5.33 4.10 -6.31
CA LEU A 191 -4.85 5.36 -5.73
C LEU A 191 -5.55 5.70 -4.42
N GLY A 192 -6.84 5.39 -4.29
CA GLY A 192 -7.60 5.64 -3.06
C GLY A 192 -7.04 4.85 -1.87
N ARG A 193 -6.74 3.56 -2.09
CA ARG A 193 -6.10 2.69 -1.10
C ARG A 193 -4.67 3.11 -0.78
N ALA A 194 -3.88 3.45 -1.81
CA ALA A 194 -2.52 3.95 -1.61
C ALA A 194 -2.51 5.27 -0.82
N ASP A 195 -3.43 6.19 -1.13
CA ASP A 195 -3.58 7.45 -0.41
C ASP A 195 -4.00 7.22 1.04
N ARG A 196 -4.95 6.30 1.27
CA ARG A 196 -5.41 5.89 2.59
C ARG A 196 -4.28 5.41 3.49
N ALA A 197 -3.41 4.54 2.98
CA ALA A 197 -2.25 4.03 3.70
C ALA A 197 -1.21 5.14 3.98
N ARG A 198 -0.86 5.94 2.95
CA ARG A 198 0.14 7.01 3.07
C ARG A 198 -0.30 8.15 3.99
N SER A 199 -1.59 8.49 4.00
CA SER A 199 -2.14 9.51 4.91
C SER A 199 -2.09 9.07 6.38
N ARG A 200 -2.28 7.77 6.66
CA ARG A 200 -2.12 7.17 8.01
C ARG A 200 -0.67 7.07 8.43
N ASP A 201 0.22 6.65 7.53
CA ASP A 201 1.67 6.69 7.76
C ASP A 201 2.13 8.09 8.18
N ARG A 202 1.67 9.12 7.45
CA ARG A 202 1.97 10.50 7.79
C ARG A 202 1.39 10.93 9.14
N ARG A 203 0.16 10.54 9.48
CA ARG A 203 -0.43 10.78 10.81
C ARG A 203 0.46 10.20 11.90
N LEU A 204 0.82 8.92 11.78
CA LEU A 204 1.69 8.24 12.73
C LEU A 204 3.05 8.93 12.82
N GLY A 205 3.59 9.43 11.70
CA GLY A 205 4.82 10.20 11.63
C GLY A 205 4.89 11.41 12.57
N TYR A 206 3.77 12.07 12.86
CA TYR A 206 3.71 13.16 13.85
C TYR A 206 3.81 12.68 15.30
N TYR A 207 3.52 11.40 15.57
CA TYR A 207 3.52 10.80 16.90
C TYR A 207 4.76 9.98 17.22
N VAL A 208 5.45 9.39 16.22
CA VAL A 208 6.55 8.43 16.44
C VAL A 208 7.59 8.93 17.46
N ASP A 209 8.11 10.14 17.27
CA ASP A 209 9.10 10.71 18.19
C ASP A 209 8.53 10.93 19.60
N ALA A 210 7.29 11.42 19.67
CA ALA A 210 6.65 11.74 20.94
C ALA A 210 6.35 10.48 21.75
N LEU A 211 5.95 9.40 21.08
CA LEU A 211 5.77 8.07 21.66
C LEU A 211 7.08 7.52 22.23
N PHE A 212 8.17 7.57 21.44
CA PHE A 212 9.49 7.16 21.94
C PHE A 212 9.94 7.99 23.14
N ALA A 213 9.79 9.31 23.09
CA ALA A 213 10.21 10.19 24.18
C ALA A 213 9.34 10.02 25.44
N ALA A 214 8.04 9.78 25.29
CA ALA A 214 7.14 9.50 26.39
C ALA A 214 7.51 8.19 27.10
N ALA A 215 7.80 7.13 26.33
CA ALA A 215 8.17 5.81 26.85
C ALA A 215 9.56 5.79 27.51
N VAL A 216 10.58 6.37 26.87
CA VAL A 216 11.98 6.32 27.37
C VAL A 216 12.20 7.26 28.56
N GLY A 217 11.56 8.43 28.58
CA GLY A 217 11.84 9.43 29.62
C GLY A 217 11.08 9.21 30.93
N THR A 218 10.42 8.06 31.14
CA THR A 218 9.50 7.81 32.28
C THR A 218 10.12 8.25 33.61
N GLY A 219 9.34 8.94 34.45
CA GLY A 219 9.80 9.49 35.73
C GLY A 219 10.61 10.79 35.64
N ARG A 220 10.93 11.30 34.45
CA ARG A 220 11.62 12.59 34.26
C ARG A 220 10.66 13.69 33.83
N ALA A 221 10.89 14.90 34.34
CA ALA A 221 10.19 16.12 33.91
C ALA A 221 10.51 16.46 32.44
N PHE A 222 9.56 17.08 31.75
CA PHE A 222 9.81 17.72 30.45
C PHE A 222 10.32 19.13 30.68
N ARG A 223 11.34 19.55 29.91
CA ARG A 223 11.90 20.90 30.08
C ARG A 223 10.82 21.96 29.84
N PHE A 224 10.65 22.86 30.81
CA PHE A 224 9.82 24.05 30.67
C PHE A 224 10.76 25.25 30.41
N ASP A 225 10.57 25.95 29.30
CA ASP A 225 11.39 27.09 28.91
C ASP A 225 10.58 28.34 28.54
N ALA A 226 11.25 29.41 28.11
CA ALA A 226 10.60 30.68 27.78
C ALA A 226 9.58 30.57 26.63
N ALA A 227 9.74 29.59 25.71
CA ALA A 227 8.76 29.36 24.66
C ALA A 227 7.49 28.70 25.24
N ASP A 228 7.63 27.83 26.25
CA ASP A 228 6.50 27.27 26.99
C ASP A 228 5.76 28.35 27.77
N ALA A 229 6.47 29.24 28.47
CA ALA A 229 5.87 30.39 29.17
C ALA A 229 5.07 31.30 28.23
N LYS A 230 5.62 31.59 27.03
CA LYS A 230 4.91 32.38 26.02
C LYS A 230 3.65 31.67 25.50
N ARG A 231 3.72 30.35 25.28
CA ARG A 231 2.56 29.54 24.87
C ARG A 231 1.49 29.51 25.95
N TYR A 232 1.88 29.39 27.21
CA TYR A 232 0.99 29.48 28.37
C TYR A 232 0.25 30.82 28.39
N ALA A 233 0.97 31.94 28.39
CA ALA A 233 0.36 33.28 28.47
C ALA A 233 -0.56 33.57 27.27
N ALA A 234 -0.12 33.24 26.05
CA ALA A 234 -0.90 33.46 24.83
C ALA A 234 -2.17 32.59 24.77
N GLY A 235 -2.05 31.30 25.15
CA GLY A 235 -3.18 30.38 25.19
C GLY A 235 -4.20 30.79 26.25
N LEU A 236 -3.74 31.15 27.44
CA LEU A 236 -4.62 31.60 28.53
C LEU A 236 -5.35 32.89 28.17
N ALA A 237 -4.66 33.89 27.61
CA ALA A 237 -5.30 35.14 27.20
C ALA A 237 -6.38 34.89 26.14
N TRP A 238 -6.03 34.15 25.07
CA TRP A 238 -6.96 33.88 23.97
C TRP A 238 -8.19 33.08 24.42
N LEU A 239 -7.99 32.03 25.21
CA LEU A 239 -9.10 31.21 25.72
C LEU A 239 -9.92 31.93 26.78
N SER A 240 -9.35 32.87 27.54
CA SER A 240 -10.15 33.68 28.48
C SER A 240 -11.09 34.62 27.73
N GLU A 241 -10.64 35.17 26.60
CA GLU A 241 -11.44 36.06 25.75
C GLU A 241 -12.47 35.32 24.89
N ASN A 242 -12.12 34.12 24.39
CA ASN A 242 -12.89 33.42 23.36
C ASN A 242 -13.50 32.09 23.83
N GLY A 243 -13.06 31.55 24.97
CA GLY A 243 -13.53 30.28 25.52
C GLY A 243 -14.92 30.36 26.13
N GLY A 244 -15.28 31.52 26.71
CA GLY A 244 -16.62 31.79 27.24
C GLY A 244 -17.63 32.22 26.18
N GLY A 245 -18.92 31.93 26.41
CA GLY A 245 -20.04 32.41 25.59
C GLY A 245 -21.10 31.35 25.26
N GLU A 246 -22.34 31.78 25.08
CA GLU A 246 -23.47 30.96 24.64
C GLU A 246 -23.60 31.00 23.11
N GLY A 247 -23.82 29.84 22.47
CA GLY A 247 -24.05 29.73 21.03
C GLY A 247 -23.06 28.85 20.27
N ALA A 248 -23.44 28.46 19.04
CA ALA A 248 -22.65 27.58 18.17
C ALA A 248 -21.31 28.23 17.78
N LEU A 249 -20.22 27.46 17.93
CA LEU A 249 -18.90 27.88 17.49
C LEU A 249 -18.76 27.77 15.97
N PRO A 250 -18.33 28.82 15.27
CA PRO A 250 -17.95 28.71 13.87
C PRO A 250 -16.80 27.69 13.68
N PRO A 251 -16.80 26.86 12.62
CA PRO A 251 -15.77 25.85 12.37
C PRO A 251 -14.33 26.36 12.47
N ALA A 252 -14.04 27.52 11.87
CA ALA A 252 -12.69 28.11 11.91
C ALA A 252 -12.25 28.47 13.34
N THR A 253 -13.17 29.04 14.14
CA THR A 253 -12.93 29.39 15.54
C THR A 253 -12.78 28.15 16.41
N ALA A 254 -13.57 27.11 16.17
CA ALA A 254 -13.44 25.83 16.89
C ALA A 254 -12.09 25.16 16.63
N ARG A 255 -11.58 25.18 15.39
CA ARG A 255 -10.22 24.69 15.06
C ARG A 255 -9.14 25.49 15.79
N LEU A 256 -9.24 26.81 15.77
CA LEU A 256 -8.28 27.70 16.45
C LEU A 256 -8.33 27.52 17.97
N MET A 257 -9.53 27.40 18.56
CA MET A 257 -9.73 27.10 19.97
C MET A 257 -9.11 25.76 20.35
N THR A 258 -9.27 24.73 19.53
CA THR A 258 -8.66 23.41 19.76
C THR A 258 -7.13 23.50 19.82
N GLU A 259 -6.51 24.31 18.94
CA GLU A 259 -5.06 24.54 18.97
C GLU A 259 -4.61 25.31 20.21
N HIS A 260 -5.37 26.33 20.64
CA HIS A 260 -5.07 27.05 21.88
C HIS A 260 -5.23 26.17 23.13
N VAL A 261 -6.25 25.30 23.15
CA VAL A 261 -6.41 24.28 24.20
C VAL A 261 -5.20 23.35 24.21
N ARG A 262 -4.78 22.82 23.06
CA ARG A 262 -3.59 21.96 22.92
C ARG A 262 -2.31 22.64 23.42
N ALA A 263 -2.09 23.89 23.03
CA ALA A 263 -0.89 24.66 23.39
C ALA A 263 -0.84 25.00 24.89
N LEU A 264 -1.96 25.46 25.46
CA LEU A 264 -2.05 25.77 26.89
C LEU A 264 -1.95 24.50 27.74
N ALA A 265 -2.68 23.44 27.37
CA ALA A 265 -2.62 22.16 28.06
C ALA A 265 -1.20 21.57 28.04
N SER A 266 -0.47 21.70 26.94
CA SER A 266 0.93 21.28 26.86
C SER A 266 1.84 22.02 27.84
N ALA A 267 1.66 23.34 28.00
CA ALA A 267 2.45 24.12 28.95
C ALA A 267 2.12 23.76 30.41
N VAL A 268 0.83 23.60 30.74
CA VAL A 268 0.39 23.15 32.07
C VAL A 268 0.89 21.73 32.35
N ALA A 269 0.78 20.80 31.40
CA ALA A 269 1.28 19.44 31.56
C ALA A 269 2.80 19.39 31.76
N ARG A 270 3.58 20.26 31.11
CA ARG A 270 5.02 20.39 31.37
C ARG A 270 5.30 20.84 32.80
N PHE A 271 4.59 21.86 33.28
CA PHE A 271 4.67 22.30 34.67
C PHE A 271 4.34 21.16 35.63
N ASP A 272 3.28 20.39 35.33
CA ASP A 272 2.84 19.24 36.13
C ASP A 272 3.84 18.08 36.14
N THR A 273 4.77 18.01 35.17
CA THR A 273 5.81 16.97 35.18
C THR A 273 6.93 17.24 36.19
N TYR A 274 7.01 18.43 36.79
CA TYR A 274 7.94 18.74 37.88
C TYR A 274 7.35 18.33 39.22
N ASP A 275 8.24 18.02 40.16
CA ASP A 275 7.90 17.87 41.56
C ASP A 275 7.54 19.23 42.19
N PRO A 276 6.92 19.27 43.39
CA PRO A 276 6.51 20.53 44.01
C PRO A 276 7.64 21.55 44.20
N ALA A 277 8.88 21.08 44.41
CA ALA A 277 10.06 21.94 44.52
C ALA A 277 10.41 22.59 43.17
N GLY A 278 10.44 21.81 42.08
CA GLY A 278 10.66 22.31 40.73
C GLY A 278 9.54 23.22 40.23
N GLN A 279 8.28 22.93 40.58
CA GLN A 279 7.14 23.80 40.30
C GLN A 279 7.28 25.18 40.97
N LYS A 280 7.71 25.21 42.23
CA LYS A 280 8.00 26.47 42.93
C LYS A 280 9.11 27.25 42.23
N GLN A 281 10.21 26.59 41.87
CA GLN A 281 11.31 27.22 41.15
C GLN A 281 10.86 27.80 39.79
N LEU A 282 10.03 27.06 39.04
CA LEU A 282 9.45 27.56 37.80
C LEU A 282 8.54 28.75 38.01
N THR A 283 7.76 28.77 39.08
CA THR A 283 6.87 29.88 39.43
C THR A 283 7.66 31.14 39.81
N ASP A 284 8.77 30.98 40.53
CA ASP A 284 9.69 32.07 40.85
C ASP A 284 10.34 32.66 39.58
N GLN A 285 10.65 31.80 38.60
CA GLN A 285 11.27 32.19 37.33
C GLN A 285 10.26 32.78 36.33
N TYR A 286 9.03 32.28 36.32
CA TYR A 286 7.95 32.67 35.40
C TYR A 286 6.68 32.99 36.20
N PRO A 287 6.51 34.26 36.64
CA PRO A 287 5.43 34.67 37.54
C PRO A 287 4.00 34.37 37.04
N ASP A 288 3.80 34.31 35.72
CA ASP A 288 2.51 33.99 35.11
C ASP A 288 1.98 32.60 35.54
N LEU A 289 2.86 31.68 35.92
CA LEU A 289 2.49 30.33 36.38
C LEU A 289 1.77 30.32 37.74
N THR A 290 1.80 31.42 38.50
CA THR A 290 0.94 31.56 39.70
C THR A 290 -0.56 31.42 39.37
N SER A 291 -0.94 31.67 38.11
CA SER A 291 -2.30 31.58 37.60
C SER A 291 -2.69 30.19 37.06
N VAL A 292 -1.90 29.13 37.28
CA VAL A 292 -2.17 27.78 36.71
C VAL A 292 -3.58 27.27 37.04
N HIS A 293 -4.08 27.52 38.25
CA HIS A 293 -5.45 27.19 38.64
C HIS A 293 -6.53 27.93 37.82
N VAL A 294 -6.25 29.15 37.35
CA VAL A 294 -7.10 29.87 36.40
C VAL A 294 -7.04 29.18 35.04
N ALA A 295 -5.84 28.83 34.58
CA ALA A 295 -5.66 28.12 33.31
C ALA A 295 -6.40 26.78 33.27
N ARG A 296 -6.40 25.99 34.36
CA ARG A 296 -7.17 24.75 34.46
C ARG A 296 -8.67 24.99 34.30
N ARG A 297 -9.24 25.97 35.00
CA ARG A 297 -10.66 26.34 34.87
C ARG A 297 -11.01 26.81 33.46
N THR A 298 -10.15 27.62 32.84
CA THR A 298 -10.32 28.08 31.46
C THR A 298 -10.26 26.93 30.46
N LEU A 299 -9.33 25.98 30.64
CA LEU A 299 -9.26 24.75 29.84
C LEU A 299 -10.53 23.91 29.98
N SER A 300 -11.06 23.74 31.20
CA SER A 300 -12.31 23.01 31.42
C SER A 300 -13.47 23.61 30.62
N GLY A 301 -13.70 24.92 30.76
CA GLY A 301 -14.77 25.60 30.03
C GLY A 301 -14.61 25.54 28.50
N ALA A 302 -13.38 25.68 28.00
CA ALA A 302 -13.09 25.55 26.58
C ALA A 302 -13.32 24.12 26.06
N CYS A 303 -12.90 23.10 26.81
CA CYS A 303 -13.15 21.69 26.49
C CYS A 303 -14.66 21.37 26.48
N ASP A 304 -15.41 21.83 27.48
CA ASP A 304 -16.86 21.63 27.55
C ASP A 304 -17.57 22.23 26.32
N ARG A 305 -17.14 23.42 25.90
CA ARG A 305 -17.66 24.08 24.70
C ARG A 305 -17.28 23.34 23.42
N LEU A 306 -16.06 22.81 23.33
CA LEU A 306 -15.61 22.03 22.19
C LEU A 306 -16.30 20.66 22.09
N ARG A 307 -16.77 20.06 23.19
CA ARG A 307 -17.56 18.80 23.14
C ARG A 307 -18.92 18.98 22.46
N GLY A 308 -19.47 20.20 22.43
CA GLY A 308 -20.77 20.52 21.84
C GLY A 308 -20.74 20.93 20.36
N ILE A 309 -19.58 20.87 19.69
CA ILE A 309 -19.46 21.28 18.29
C ILE A 309 -19.93 20.18 17.33
N ASP A 310 -20.34 20.57 16.14
CA ASP A 310 -20.43 19.65 15.01
C ASP A 310 -19.01 19.26 14.57
N GLU A 311 -18.56 18.07 14.98
CA GLU A 311 -17.23 17.56 14.69
C GLU A 311 -16.99 17.32 13.19
N GLU A 312 -18.02 16.95 12.43
CA GLU A 312 -17.89 16.63 11.01
C GLU A 312 -17.79 17.90 10.16
N ALA A 313 -18.61 18.90 10.46
CA ALA A 313 -18.50 20.22 9.83
C ALA A 313 -17.19 20.92 10.22
N THR A 314 -16.75 20.76 11.47
CA THR A 314 -15.51 21.38 11.96
C THR A 314 -14.28 20.68 11.41
N TRP A 315 -14.23 19.36 11.43
CA TRP A 315 -13.11 18.54 10.98
C TRP A 315 -13.58 17.53 9.91
N PRO A 316 -13.64 17.95 8.63
CA PRO A 316 -14.09 17.08 7.55
C PRO A 316 -13.20 15.85 7.35
N ASP A 317 -11.88 15.99 7.59
CA ASP A 317 -10.99 14.82 7.56
C ASP A 317 -11.09 14.02 8.86
N PRO A 318 -11.50 12.74 8.81
CA PRO A 318 -11.57 11.88 9.98
C PRO A 318 -10.25 11.75 10.75
N LEU A 319 -9.09 11.79 10.07
CA LEU A 319 -7.78 11.67 10.71
C LEU A 319 -7.46 12.86 11.62
N ARG A 320 -7.93 14.07 11.27
CA ARG A 320 -7.77 15.27 12.10
C ARG A 320 -8.84 15.33 13.18
N ARG A 321 -10.06 14.89 12.86
CA ARG A 321 -11.18 14.82 13.80
C ARG A 321 -10.83 13.98 15.03
N SER A 322 -10.25 12.80 14.85
CA SER A 322 -9.88 11.95 16.00
C SER A 322 -8.74 12.53 16.85
N ILE A 323 -7.80 13.28 16.25
CA ILE A 323 -6.78 14.01 17.01
C ILE A 323 -7.38 15.19 17.77
N ALA A 324 -8.25 15.98 17.15
CA ALA A 324 -8.93 17.10 17.80
C ALA A 324 -9.76 16.62 19.00
N ARG A 325 -10.44 15.48 18.85
CA ARG A 325 -11.14 14.83 19.95
C ARG A 325 -10.20 14.38 21.06
N ALA A 326 -9.07 13.75 20.71
CA ALA A 326 -8.05 13.37 21.69
C ALA A 326 -7.51 14.58 22.48
N VAL A 327 -7.35 15.75 21.85
CA VAL A 327 -6.99 17.00 22.54
C VAL A 327 -8.02 17.33 23.61
N VAL A 328 -9.30 17.31 23.28
CA VAL A 328 -10.38 17.66 24.22
C VAL A 328 -10.51 16.64 25.34
N THR A 329 -10.56 15.35 25.01
CA THR A 329 -10.72 14.24 25.97
C THR A 329 -9.55 14.20 26.96
N GLU A 330 -8.30 14.20 26.48
CA GLU A 330 -7.13 14.09 27.36
C GLU A 330 -6.90 15.36 28.18
N THR A 331 -7.15 16.54 27.60
CA THR A 331 -7.02 17.79 28.36
C THR A 331 -8.05 17.85 29.48
N ALA A 332 -9.31 17.52 29.19
CA ALA A 332 -10.38 17.51 30.20
C ALA A 332 -10.10 16.51 31.33
N ALA A 333 -9.67 15.30 30.98
CA ALA A 333 -9.46 14.22 31.95
C ALA A 333 -8.17 14.36 32.77
N ARG A 334 -7.10 14.95 32.20
CA ARG A 334 -5.74 14.89 32.79
C ARG A 334 -5.14 16.23 33.19
N VAL A 335 -5.67 17.35 32.67
CA VAL A 335 -5.07 18.69 32.88
C VAL A 335 -6.06 19.70 33.46
N ALA A 336 -7.32 19.68 33.02
CA ALA A 336 -8.33 20.68 33.41
C ALA A 336 -8.82 20.53 34.86
N MET A 337 -8.67 19.35 35.46
CA MET A 337 -8.95 19.10 36.88
C MET A 337 -7.64 19.20 37.69
N ASP A 338 -7.72 19.60 38.96
CA ASP A 338 -6.55 19.56 39.83
C ASP A 338 -6.07 18.10 39.98
N ARG A 339 -4.76 17.90 39.86
CA ARG A 339 -4.16 16.56 39.96
C ARG A 339 -4.32 16.03 41.39
N GLU A 340 -5.32 15.18 41.59
CA GLU A 340 -5.36 14.29 42.75
C GLU A 340 -4.60 12.97 42.47
N ASP A 341 -4.45 12.59 41.19
CA ASP A 341 -3.85 11.32 40.77
C ASP A 341 -2.43 11.46 40.17
N GLU A 342 -1.47 10.72 40.72
CA GLU A 342 -0.16 10.40 40.10
C GLU A 342 -0.25 9.31 39.01
N GLU A 343 -1.45 8.79 38.76
CA GLU A 343 -1.63 7.46 38.16
C GLU A 343 -1.61 7.37 36.62
N ALA A 344 -1.57 8.49 35.89
CA ALA A 344 -1.54 8.51 34.41
C ALA A 344 -0.36 9.31 33.82
N PRO A 345 0.90 8.90 34.10
CA PRO A 345 2.06 9.67 33.73
C PRO A 345 2.31 9.71 32.21
N LEU A 346 1.94 8.69 31.43
CA LEU A 346 2.28 8.62 30.00
C LEU A 346 1.46 9.59 29.15
N GLU A 347 0.16 9.70 29.43
CA GLU A 347 -0.77 10.60 28.77
C GLU A 347 -0.37 12.07 29.03
N VAL A 348 -0.09 12.41 30.29
CA VAL A 348 0.40 13.75 30.66
C VAL A 348 1.69 14.09 29.93
N ARG A 349 2.60 13.12 29.76
CA ARG A 349 3.87 13.32 29.00
C ARG A 349 3.63 13.50 27.50
N LEU A 350 2.60 12.87 26.93
CA LEU A 350 2.20 13.06 25.54
C LEU A 350 1.52 14.44 25.35
N ILE A 351 0.68 14.88 26.30
CA ILE A 351 0.12 16.25 26.34
C ILE A 351 1.24 17.29 26.50
N ALA A 352 2.24 17.04 27.36
CA ALA A 352 3.40 17.92 27.54
C ALA A 352 4.18 18.15 26.23
N GLN A 353 4.16 17.18 25.32
CA GLN A 353 4.76 17.33 23.99
C GLN A 353 3.83 17.97 22.94
N GLY A 354 2.56 18.21 23.28
CA GLY A 354 1.53 18.72 22.38
C GLY A 354 0.92 17.65 21.48
N THR A 355 1.09 16.37 21.81
CA THR A 355 0.64 15.21 21.03
C THR A 355 -0.27 14.30 21.89
N PRO A 356 -1.43 14.80 22.35
CA PRO A 356 -2.33 14.01 23.18
C PRO A 356 -2.76 12.74 22.46
N LEU A 357 -2.85 11.64 23.21
CA LEU A 357 -3.16 10.32 22.68
C LEU A 357 -4.21 9.66 23.57
N SER A 358 -5.47 9.79 23.18
CA SER A 358 -6.57 9.14 23.88
C SER A 358 -6.62 7.64 23.61
N HIS A 359 -7.33 6.90 24.46
CA HIS A 359 -7.58 5.47 24.22
C HIS A 359 -8.20 5.23 22.83
N ALA A 360 -9.17 6.06 22.42
CA ALA A 360 -9.79 5.92 21.11
C ALA A 360 -8.79 6.11 19.96
N LEU A 361 -7.87 7.07 20.09
CA LEU A 361 -6.84 7.29 19.08
C LEU A 361 -5.80 6.15 19.08
N ARG A 362 -5.52 5.50 20.22
CA ARG A 362 -4.67 4.30 20.28
C ARG A 362 -5.29 3.13 19.51
N VAL A 363 -6.59 2.89 19.67
CA VAL A 363 -7.33 1.86 18.90
C VAL A 363 -7.19 2.13 17.40
N GLU A 364 -7.35 3.38 16.97
CA GLU A 364 -7.13 3.76 15.57
C GLU A 364 -5.68 3.55 15.11
N PHE A 365 -4.70 3.83 15.97
CA PHE A 365 -3.29 3.62 15.62
C PHE A 365 -2.96 2.14 15.41
N HIS A 366 -3.53 1.23 16.21
CA HIS A 366 -3.40 -0.22 16.01
C HIS A 366 -3.98 -0.65 14.65
N ALA A 367 -5.15 -0.11 14.29
CA ALA A 367 -5.75 -0.36 12.99
C ALA A 367 -4.91 0.23 11.84
N ASP A 368 -4.36 1.43 12.01
CA ASP A 368 -3.53 2.10 10.99
C ASP A 368 -2.26 1.33 10.67
N VAL A 369 -1.49 0.89 11.68
CA VAL A 369 -0.25 0.13 11.44
C VAL A 369 -0.53 -1.21 10.78
N SER A 370 -1.66 -1.85 11.13
CA SER A 370 -2.11 -3.09 10.49
C SER A 370 -2.47 -2.85 9.03
N LEU A 371 -3.29 -1.83 8.75
CA LEU A 371 -3.70 -1.45 7.39
C LEU A 371 -2.50 -1.12 6.50
N ILE A 372 -1.54 -0.35 7.00
CA ILE A 372 -0.33 0.01 6.24
C ILE A 372 0.48 -1.23 5.91
N ARG A 373 0.67 -2.15 6.88
CA ARG A 373 1.42 -3.40 6.67
C ARG A 373 0.74 -4.30 5.65
N GLU A 374 -0.57 -4.49 5.77
CA GLU A 374 -1.34 -5.34 4.85
C GLU A 374 -1.36 -4.80 3.43
N TRP A 375 -1.62 -3.49 3.28
CA TRP A 375 -1.53 -2.82 1.98
C TRP A 375 -0.14 -3.02 1.36
N LEU A 376 0.92 -2.76 2.14
CA LEU A 376 2.29 -2.88 1.65
C LEU A 376 2.66 -4.31 1.28
N LEU A 377 2.29 -5.32 2.09
CA LEU A 377 2.52 -6.73 1.76
C LEU A 377 1.78 -7.15 0.50
N GLY A 378 0.50 -6.79 0.38
CA GLY A 378 -0.29 -7.09 -0.82
C GLY A 378 0.31 -6.44 -2.08
N ARG A 379 0.85 -5.22 -1.97
CA ARG A 379 1.58 -4.59 -3.09
C ARG A 379 2.91 -5.27 -3.38
N LEU A 380 3.69 -5.63 -2.36
CA LEU A 380 4.97 -6.33 -2.54
C LEU A 380 4.81 -7.75 -3.11
N GLU A 381 3.61 -8.33 -3.06
CA GLU A 381 3.34 -9.64 -3.68
C GLU A 381 2.88 -9.52 -5.14
N GLN A 382 2.21 -8.43 -5.49
CA GLN A 382 1.60 -8.23 -6.81
C GLN A 382 2.42 -7.31 -7.73
N SER A 383 3.32 -6.49 -7.18
CA SER A 383 4.08 -5.51 -7.96
C SER A 383 5.17 -6.17 -8.79
N PRO A 384 5.20 -5.96 -10.12
CA PRO A 384 6.34 -6.32 -10.94
C PRO A 384 7.53 -5.40 -10.64
N GLY A 385 8.76 -5.91 -10.79
CA GLY A 385 9.97 -5.05 -10.78
C GLY A 385 10.46 -4.59 -9.39
N LEU A 386 10.28 -5.39 -8.34
CA LEU A 386 10.79 -5.08 -7.00
C LEU A 386 12.32 -4.98 -6.95
N THR A 387 12.86 -3.86 -6.47
CA THR A 387 14.32 -3.64 -6.40
C THR A 387 14.95 -3.92 -5.03
N ASP A 388 14.16 -4.02 -3.95
CA ASP A 388 14.65 -4.49 -2.63
C ASP A 388 14.08 -5.88 -2.32
N CYS A 389 14.82 -6.92 -2.68
CA CYS A 389 14.43 -8.32 -2.49
C CYS A 389 14.19 -8.69 -1.02
N ALA A 390 14.75 -7.93 -0.07
CA ALA A 390 14.57 -8.19 1.35
C ALA A 390 13.38 -7.42 1.95
N LEU A 391 12.78 -6.47 1.23
CA LEU A 391 11.74 -5.58 1.76
C LEU A 391 10.51 -6.36 2.22
N ARG A 392 10.01 -7.30 1.42
CA ARG A 392 8.88 -8.17 1.81
C ARG A 392 9.14 -8.89 3.13
N LYS A 393 10.30 -9.54 3.26
CA LYS A 393 10.68 -10.26 4.49
C LYS A 393 10.80 -9.31 5.68
N LYS A 394 11.37 -8.12 5.49
CA LYS A 394 11.48 -7.10 6.54
C LYS A 394 10.10 -6.64 7.00
N VAL A 395 9.18 -6.33 6.08
CA VAL A 395 7.81 -5.88 6.40
C VAL A 395 7.01 -6.98 7.09
N ALA A 396 7.13 -8.22 6.60
CA ALA A 396 6.49 -9.37 7.23
C ALA A 396 6.99 -9.61 8.67
N ALA A 397 8.26 -9.30 8.95
CA ALA A 397 8.85 -9.43 10.28
C ALA A 397 8.59 -8.23 11.22
N ILE A 398 7.89 -7.18 10.77
CA ILE A 398 7.50 -6.07 11.65
C ILE A 398 6.45 -6.59 12.62
N ASP A 399 6.75 -6.51 13.91
CA ASP A 399 5.80 -6.74 14.98
C ASP A 399 4.77 -5.60 15.01
N VAL A 400 3.50 -5.95 14.88
CA VAL A 400 2.37 -5.02 14.81
C VAL A 400 1.44 -5.34 15.97
N PRO A 401 1.00 -4.33 16.74
CA PRO A 401 0.11 -4.56 17.86
C PRO A 401 -1.24 -5.15 17.39
N PRO A 402 -1.88 -6.02 18.20
CA PRO A 402 -3.15 -6.63 17.85
C PRO A 402 -4.27 -5.58 17.77
N LEU A 403 -5.28 -5.82 16.95
CA LEU A 403 -6.46 -4.96 16.88
C LEU A 403 -7.18 -4.93 18.24
N LEU A 404 -7.65 -3.75 18.60
CA LEU A 404 -8.41 -3.51 19.83
C LEU A 404 -9.90 -3.35 19.49
N PRO A 405 -10.82 -3.70 20.41
CA PRO A 405 -12.24 -3.47 20.23
C PRO A 405 -12.54 -1.96 20.12
N PRO A 406 -13.67 -1.57 19.51
CA PRO A 406 -14.06 -0.17 19.42
C PRO A 406 -14.19 0.43 20.84
N PRO A 407 -13.56 1.58 21.10
CA PRO A 407 -13.56 2.22 22.41
C PRO A 407 -14.93 2.81 22.73
N THR A 408 -15.25 2.96 24.02
CA THR A 408 -16.34 3.86 24.42
C THR A 408 -15.95 5.32 24.15
N THR A 409 -16.95 6.14 23.83
CA THR A 409 -16.85 7.54 23.38
C THR A 409 -15.91 8.42 24.23
N ASP A 410 -15.78 8.15 25.52
CA ASP A 410 -14.94 8.91 26.47
C ASP A 410 -14.05 7.99 27.31
N SER A 411 -13.61 6.85 26.77
CA SER A 411 -12.70 5.96 27.48
C SER A 411 -11.39 6.68 27.83
N VAL A 412 -11.03 6.62 29.12
CA VAL A 412 -9.80 7.19 29.68
C VAL A 412 -8.83 6.08 30.10
N GLU A 413 -8.92 4.92 29.45
CA GLU A 413 -8.00 3.80 29.67
C GLU A 413 -6.54 4.23 29.47
N ARG A 414 -5.67 3.71 30.33
CA ARG A 414 -4.26 4.07 30.37
C ARG A 414 -3.46 3.32 29.31
N ALA A 415 -2.47 3.97 28.75
CA ALA A 415 -1.47 3.37 27.89
C ALA A 415 -0.40 2.67 28.72
N THR A 416 0.20 1.63 28.17
CA THR A 416 1.41 1.00 28.75
C THR A 416 2.67 1.42 27.99
N ILE A 417 3.82 1.38 28.65
CA ILE A 417 5.11 1.65 27.99
C ILE A 417 5.33 0.71 26.80
N ALA A 418 5.02 -0.58 26.99
CA ALA A 418 5.16 -1.60 25.95
C ALA A 418 4.29 -1.30 24.73
N GLU A 419 3.03 -0.92 24.94
CA GLU A 419 2.10 -0.55 23.86
C GLU A 419 2.61 0.67 23.07
N LEU A 420 2.99 1.76 23.74
CA LEU A 420 3.51 2.96 23.06
C LEU A 420 4.77 2.65 22.26
N GLN A 421 5.67 1.82 22.81
CA GLN A 421 6.88 1.38 22.11
C GLN A 421 6.53 0.52 20.88
N GLN A 422 5.59 -0.41 21.01
CA GLN A 422 5.18 -1.28 19.91
C GLN A 422 4.58 -0.47 18.75
N ILE A 423 3.66 0.46 19.04
CA ILE A 423 3.09 1.37 18.03
C ILE A 423 4.20 2.21 17.38
N ALA A 424 5.08 2.84 18.17
CA ALA A 424 6.14 3.70 17.66
C ALA A 424 7.14 2.94 16.76
N GLU A 425 7.51 1.73 17.15
CA GLU A 425 8.42 0.89 16.37
C GLU A 425 7.78 0.37 15.08
N ALA A 426 6.53 -0.08 15.13
CA ALA A 426 5.79 -0.50 13.96
C ALA A 426 5.65 0.66 12.96
N ALA A 427 5.18 1.82 13.42
CA ALA A 427 5.03 3.03 12.60
C ALA A 427 6.36 3.49 11.99
N ALA A 428 7.45 3.55 12.77
CA ALA A 428 8.76 3.96 12.27
C ALA A 428 9.30 3.02 11.17
N LYS A 429 9.16 1.70 11.38
CA LYS A 429 9.64 0.68 10.42
C LYS A 429 8.78 0.68 9.16
N LEU A 430 7.45 0.76 9.32
CA LEU A 430 6.50 0.81 8.20
C LEU A 430 6.66 2.08 7.38
N GLY A 431 6.81 3.26 7.97
CA GLY A 431 6.98 4.49 7.21
C GLY A 431 8.25 4.51 6.36
N VAL A 432 9.35 3.95 6.86
CA VAL A 432 10.56 3.73 6.05
C VAL A 432 10.28 2.76 4.89
N ALA A 433 9.52 1.69 5.14
CA ALA A 433 9.20 0.68 4.14
C ALA A 433 8.23 1.21 3.06
N VAL A 434 7.20 1.97 3.45
CA VAL A 434 6.27 2.65 2.53
C VAL A 434 7.03 3.63 1.65
N ARG A 435 7.85 4.50 2.24
CA ARG A 435 8.68 5.44 1.47
C ARG A 435 9.62 4.71 0.51
N ARG A 436 10.23 3.61 0.94
CA ARG A 436 11.10 2.79 0.08
C ARG A 436 10.32 2.20 -1.09
N PHE A 437 9.20 1.56 -0.83
CA PHE A 437 8.36 0.94 -1.84
C PHE A 437 7.85 1.95 -2.88
N VAL A 438 7.29 3.07 -2.42
CA VAL A 438 6.77 4.12 -3.32
C VAL A 438 7.89 4.75 -4.15
N THR A 439 9.08 4.92 -3.57
CA THR A 439 10.25 5.39 -4.32
C THR A 439 10.65 4.37 -5.38
N ASP A 440 10.78 3.09 -5.01
CA ASP A 440 11.19 2.03 -5.94
C ASP A 440 10.15 1.87 -7.08
N ALA A 441 8.85 1.96 -6.79
CA ALA A 441 7.78 1.94 -7.78
C ALA A 441 7.87 3.13 -8.75
N ALA A 442 8.10 4.35 -8.24
CA ALA A 442 8.31 5.53 -9.08
C ALA A 442 9.57 5.40 -9.95
N CYS A 443 10.66 4.90 -9.37
CA CYS A 443 11.92 4.69 -10.08
C CYS A 443 11.83 3.62 -11.18
N ALA A 444 11.02 2.59 -10.98
CA ALA A 444 10.80 1.53 -11.97
C ALA A 444 10.13 2.05 -13.26
N THR A 445 9.43 3.19 -13.19
CA THR A 445 8.81 3.81 -14.37
C THR A 445 9.82 4.48 -15.30
N LEU A 446 10.99 4.86 -14.80
CA LEU A 446 11.99 5.63 -15.56
C LEU A 446 12.56 4.87 -16.76
N ASN A 447 12.47 3.54 -16.73
CA ASN A 447 12.87 2.69 -17.83
C ASN A 447 11.63 2.00 -18.41
N PRO A 448 11.19 2.38 -19.62
CA PRO A 448 10.08 1.73 -20.29
C PRO A 448 10.30 0.22 -20.37
N PRO A 449 9.30 -0.60 -20.04
CA PRO A 449 9.39 -2.04 -20.24
C PRO A 449 9.52 -2.35 -21.74
N CYS A 450 10.13 -3.48 -22.08
CA CYS A 450 10.01 -4.02 -23.43
C CYS A 450 8.55 -4.42 -23.64
N GLY A 451 7.87 -3.79 -24.60
CA GLY A 451 6.49 -4.11 -24.93
C GLY A 451 6.41 -5.42 -25.71
N ASP A 452 5.51 -6.31 -25.29
CA ASP A 452 5.09 -7.49 -26.04
C ASP A 452 3.63 -7.22 -26.47
N SER A 453 3.42 -6.32 -27.44
CA SER A 453 2.08 -6.12 -28.02
C SER A 453 1.77 -7.26 -28.97
N THR A 454 0.64 -7.93 -28.77
CA THR A 454 0.10 -8.88 -29.74
C THR A 454 -0.72 -8.18 -30.83
N ASP A 455 -1.12 -6.93 -30.61
CA ASP A 455 -1.78 -6.11 -31.63
C ASP A 455 -0.72 -5.58 -32.59
N THR A 456 -0.99 -5.72 -33.90
CA THR A 456 -0.11 -5.31 -35.01
C THR A 456 -0.76 -4.22 -35.87
N ASP A 457 -1.83 -3.59 -35.35
CA ASP A 457 -2.62 -2.63 -36.11
C ASP A 457 -2.17 -1.19 -35.86
N VAL A 458 -2.02 -0.43 -36.94
CA VAL A 458 -1.64 0.99 -36.88
C VAL A 458 -2.85 1.86 -37.19
N LEU A 459 -3.25 2.72 -36.24
CA LEU A 459 -4.34 3.67 -36.43
C LEU A 459 -3.97 4.74 -37.47
N LEU A 460 -4.81 4.90 -38.50
CA LEU A 460 -4.64 5.92 -39.54
C LEU A 460 -5.51 7.16 -39.30
N ALA A 461 -6.76 6.96 -38.90
CA ALA A 461 -7.73 8.03 -38.62
C ALA A 461 -8.92 7.54 -37.80
N HIS A 462 -9.53 8.45 -37.05
CA HIS A 462 -10.89 8.26 -36.55
C HIS A 462 -11.89 8.69 -37.60
N VAL A 463 -12.89 7.87 -37.86
CA VAL A 463 -13.97 8.12 -38.82
C VAL A 463 -15.32 8.13 -38.10
N GLU A 464 -16.10 9.17 -38.35
CA GLU A 464 -17.49 9.27 -37.87
C GLU A 464 -18.43 8.91 -39.01
N LEU A 465 -19.30 7.93 -38.77
CA LEU A 465 -20.30 7.49 -39.73
C LEU A 465 -21.68 7.92 -39.26
N LYS A 466 -22.46 8.52 -40.17
CA LYS A 466 -23.87 8.82 -39.99
C LYS A 466 -24.62 8.34 -41.22
N ASP A 467 -25.68 7.56 -41.04
CA ASP A 467 -26.48 7.03 -42.16
C ASP A 467 -25.61 6.28 -43.20
N CYS A 468 -24.55 5.61 -42.71
CA CYS A 468 -23.51 4.92 -43.50
C CYS A 468 -22.61 5.81 -44.36
N ASP A 469 -22.73 7.13 -44.27
CA ASP A 469 -21.80 8.08 -44.85
C ASP A 469 -20.71 8.49 -43.86
N VAL A 470 -19.47 8.62 -44.35
CA VAL A 470 -18.38 9.18 -43.56
C VAL A 470 -18.52 10.70 -43.50
N VAL A 471 -18.97 11.22 -42.36
CA VAL A 471 -19.23 12.66 -42.17
C VAL A 471 -18.03 13.43 -41.64
N ARG A 472 -17.09 12.74 -40.97
CA ARG A 472 -15.89 13.38 -40.39
C ARG A 472 -14.73 12.40 -40.32
N ILE A 473 -13.54 12.90 -40.67
CA ILE A 473 -12.27 12.18 -40.56
C ILE A 473 -11.32 13.00 -39.68
N CYS A 474 -10.68 12.35 -38.71
CA CYS A 474 -9.68 12.96 -37.84
C CYS A 474 -8.42 12.10 -37.78
N SER A 475 -7.38 12.52 -38.49
CA SER A 475 -6.03 11.91 -38.40
C SER A 475 -5.15 12.57 -37.34
N ALA A 476 -5.59 13.64 -36.67
CA ALA A 476 -4.76 14.42 -35.76
C ALA A 476 -4.42 13.70 -34.43
N THR A 477 -5.21 12.69 -34.06
CA THR A 477 -5.06 11.94 -32.82
C THR A 477 -4.45 10.55 -33.03
N ARG A 478 -3.95 10.26 -34.24
CA ARG A 478 -3.27 8.99 -34.53
C ARG A 478 -1.86 8.96 -33.93
N GLU A 479 -1.34 7.77 -33.69
CA GLU A 479 0.04 7.59 -33.29
C GLU A 479 0.98 7.99 -34.43
N GLN A 480 1.96 8.84 -34.09
CA GLN A 480 3.02 9.24 -35.00
C GLN A 480 4.36 8.84 -34.40
N VAL A 481 5.29 8.40 -35.23
CA VAL A 481 6.65 8.08 -34.80
C VAL A 481 7.34 9.36 -34.33
N LEU A 482 7.77 9.40 -33.07
CA LEU A 482 8.43 10.54 -32.45
C LEU A 482 9.94 10.29 -32.26
N PRO A 483 10.77 11.35 -32.14
CA PRO A 483 12.16 11.19 -31.71
C PRO A 483 12.25 10.49 -30.34
N GLY A 484 12.92 9.34 -30.29
CA GLY A 484 12.96 8.47 -29.10
C GLY A 484 11.80 7.47 -29.00
N GLY A 485 10.91 7.47 -29.99
CA GLY A 485 9.84 6.51 -30.19
C GLY A 485 8.72 6.53 -29.15
N SER A 486 7.82 5.55 -29.27
CA SER A 486 6.66 5.38 -28.37
C SER A 486 7.04 5.16 -26.90
N ALA A 487 8.28 4.74 -26.64
CA ALA A 487 8.83 4.53 -25.31
C ALA A 487 9.11 5.83 -24.54
N TYR A 488 9.47 6.92 -25.24
CA TYR A 488 9.92 8.17 -24.60
C TYR A 488 9.13 9.42 -25.02
N GLY A 489 8.28 9.33 -26.05
CA GLY A 489 7.51 10.45 -26.59
C GLY A 489 6.68 11.19 -25.53
N GLU A 490 6.03 10.44 -24.64
CA GLU A 490 5.19 10.96 -23.55
C GLU A 490 5.99 11.69 -22.46
N TRP A 491 7.28 11.34 -22.27
CA TRP A 491 8.09 11.87 -21.17
C TRP A 491 8.89 13.11 -21.53
N LEU A 492 9.08 13.41 -22.82
CA LEU A 492 9.97 14.48 -23.30
C LEU A 492 9.83 15.81 -22.54
N PRO A 493 8.62 16.31 -22.20
CA PRO A 493 8.47 17.56 -21.46
C PRO A 493 8.96 17.49 -20.00
N LYS A 494 8.91 16.31 -19.38
CA LYS A 494 9.18 16.10 -17.94
C LYS A 494 10.53 15.42 -17.66
N LEU A 495 11.14 14.83 -18.68
CA LEU A 495 12.28 13.91 -18.56
C LEU A 495 13.46 14.51 -17.79
N TYR A 496 13.81 15.78 -18.07
CA TYR A 496 14.93 16.44 -17.38
C TYR A 496 14.70 16.54 -15.88
N ARG A 497 13.49 16.95 -15.45
CA ARG A 497 13.17 17.10 -14.04
C ARG A 497 13.04 15.74 -13.35
N LEU A 498 12.42 14.76 -14.01
CA LEU A 498 12.32 13.39 -13.51
C LEU A 498 13.70 12.75 -13.32
N ARG A 499 14.65 12.98 -14.25
CA ARG A 499 16.03 12.50 -14.11
C ARG A 499 16.75 13.12 -12.91
N GLU A 500 16.62 14.42 -12.71
CA GLU A 500 17.22 15.11 -11.56
C GLU A 500 16.66 14.59 -10.22
N LEU A 501 15.35 14.33 -10.15
CA LEU A 501 14.69 13.74 -8.98
C LEU A 501 15.15 12.29 -8.78
N ALA A 502 15.26 11.52 -9.85
CA ALA A 502 15.73 10.13 -9.82
C ALA A 502 17.15 10.00 -9.25
N GLU A 503 18.07 10.87 -9.65
CA GLU A 503 19.44 10.90 -9.10
C GLU A 503 19.46 11.15 -7.59
N ARG A 504 18.50 11.95 -7.09
CA ARG A 504 18.38 12.25 -5.65
C ARG A 504 17.67 11.15 -4.87
N LEU A 505 16.76 10.41 -5.49
CA LEU A 505 15.88 9.44 -4.84
C LEU A 505 16.29 7.98 -5.09
N CYS A 506 16.34 7.55 -6.35
CA CYS A 506 16.39 6.14 -6.75
C CYS A 506 17.68 5.43 -6.30
N CYS A 507 18.80 6.15 -6.33
CA CYS A 507 20.10 5.59 -5.96
C CYS A 507 20.45 5.77 -4.47
N LYS A 508 19.62 6.50 -3.70
CA LYS A 508 19.87 6.75 -2.28
C LYS A 508 19.03 5.81 -1.43
N ARG A 509 19.62 5.32 -0.33
CA ARG A 509 18.84 4.61 0.68
C ARG A 509 17.91 5.62 1.36
N PRO A 510 16.61 5.31 1.52
CA PRO A 510 15.72 6.18 2.26
C PRO A 510 16.29 6.37 3.68
N PRO A 511 16.18 7.59 4.22
CA PRO A 511 16.67 7.86 5.56
C PRO A 511 15.95 6.93 6.54
N ARG A 512 16.72 6.22 7.36
CA ARG A 512 16.16 5.45 8.46
C ARG A 512 15.60 6.43 9.49
N HIS A 513 14.45 6.09 10.06
CA HIS A 513 13.99 6.78 11.25
C HIS A 513 15.06 6.65 12.34
N ARG A 514 15.45 7.79 12.93
CA ARG A 514 16.36 7.84 14.07
C ARG A 514 15.53 8.15 15.29
N LYS A 515 15.54 7.23 16.27
CA LYS A 515 14.88 7.46 17.56
C LYS A 515 15.43 8.75 18.17
N PRO A 516 14.61 9.57 18.85
CA PRO A 516 15.08 10.79 19.49
C PRO A 516 16.14 10.48 20.54
N GLU A 517 17.30 11.13 20.44
CA GLU A 517 18.36 11.04 21.45
C GLU A 517 18.00 11.92 22.64
N LEU A 518 17.85 11.31 23.82
CA LEU A 518 17.55 12.01 25.07
C LEU A 518 18.80 12.04 25.96
N PRO A 519 19.08 13.15 26.67
CA PRO A 519 20.17 13.20 27.64
C PRO A 519 19.93 12.18 28.76
N SER A 520 21.00 11.64 29.34
CA SER A 520 20.93 10.63 30.41
C SER A 520 20.32 11.17 31.70
N GLU A 521 20.52 12.46 31.98
CA GLU A 521 20.05 13.14 33.19
C GLU A 521 19.27 14.42 32.88
N GLY A 522 18.56 14.93 33.88
CA GLY A 522 17.82 16.19 33.80
C GLY A 522 16.52 16.14 32.99
N PRO A 523 15.87 17.30 32.82
CA PRO A 523 14.59 17.39 32.10
C PRO A 523 14.71 17.01 30.63
N VAL A 524 13.67 16.38 30.08
CA VAL A 524 13.59 15.92 28.69
C VAL A 524 13.43 17.13 27.75
N PRO A 525 14.40 17.43 26.87
CA PRO A 525 14.39 18.65 26.05
C PRO A 525 13.66 18.41 24.71
N ARG A 526 12.35 18.14 24.76
CA ARG A 526 11.53 17.97 23.54
C ARG A 526 10.77 19.26 23.21
N PRO A 527 10.79 19.73 21.95
CA PRO A 527 9.97 20.86 21.52
C PRO A 527 8.48 20.49 21.50
N TYR A 528 7.62 21.49 21.45
CA TYR A 528 6.19 21.33 21.20
C TYR A 528 5.96 20.83 19.76
N GLY A 529 5.04 19.89 19.57
CA GLY A 529 4.67 19.35 18.27
C GLY A 529 3.84 20.34 17.43
N GLU A 530 4.51 21.17 16.64
CA GLU A 530 3.84 22.11 15.74
C GLU A 530 3.14 21.40 14.56
N GLY A 531 2.06 22.00 14.06
CA GLY A 531 1.38 21.54 12.83
C GLY A 531 0.55 20.25 12.93
N LEU A 532 0.37 19.68 14.12
CA LEU A 532 -0.40 18.43 14.31
C LEU A 532 -1.85 18.55 13.81
N LEU A 533 -2.53 19.66 14.11
CA LEU A 533 -3.90 19.96 13.66
C LEU A 533 -3.96 20.77 12.36
N GLY A 534 -2.80 21.04 11.74
CA GLY A 534 -2.72 21.82 10.51
C GLY A 534 -2.96 21.00 9.25
N ASP A 535 -2.84 21.66 8.11
CA ASP A 535 -2.79 20.98 6.83
C ASP A 535 -1.48 20.16 6.76
N TRP A 536 -1.61 18.89 6.37
CA TRP A 536 -0.45 18.02 6.15
C TRP A 536 -0.18 17.96 4.64
N PRO A 537 0.54 18.93 4.04
CA PRO A 537 0.85 18.85 2.62
C PRO A 537 1.86 17.74 2.36
N ARG A 538 1.71 17.04 1.23
CA ARG A 538 2.72 16.12 0.73
C ARG A 538 3.76 16.95 -0.03
N THR A 539 4.98 17.02 0.49
CA THR A 539 6.06 17.83 -0.08
C THR A 539 7.37 17.06 -0.18
N GLY A 540 8.31 17.61 -0.96
CA GLY A 540 9.63 17.04 -1.18
C GLY A 540 9.75 16.26 -2.48
N ASP A 541 10.98 15.83 -2.78
CA ASP A 541 11.36 15.27 -4.07
C ASP A 541 10.49 14.08 -4.51
N LEU A 542 10.11 13.20 -3.57
CA LEU A 542 9.26 12.05 -3.90
C LEU A 542 7.86 12.48 -4.35
N GLU A 543 7.27 13.46 -3.67
CA GLU A 543 5.93 13.94 -4.00
C GLU A 543 5.92 14.75 -5.29
N GLU A 544 6.98 15.50 -5.54
CA GLU A 544 7.19 16.16 -6.83
C GLU A 544 7.30 15.15 -7.97
N MET A 545 8.07 14.07 -7.77
CA MET A 545 8.20 12.99 -8.76
C MET A 545 6.85 12.31 -9.02
N LEU A 546 6.11 11.94 -7.96
CA LEU A 546 4.79 11.33 -8.10
C LEU A 546 3.80 12.27 -8.79
N SER A 547 3.83 13.57 -8.48
CA SER A 547 3.01 14.56 -9.15
C SER A 547 3.33 14.56 -10.65
N LEU A 548 4.61 14.68 -11.04
CA LEU A 548 5.00 14.69 -12.46
C LEU A 548 4.57 13.42 -13.20
N LEU A 549 4.64 12.25 -12.56
CA LEU A 549 4.25 10.97 -13.16
C LEU A 549 2.72 10.80 -13.29
N LEU A 550 1.93 11.35 -12.35
CA LEU A 550 0.48 11.18 -12.33
C LEU A 550 -0.28 12.33 -13.00
N THR A 551 0.28 13.54 -13.05
CA THR A 551 -0.37 14.70 -13.67
C THR A 551 -0.03 14.79 -15.14
N ARG A 552 -1.04 14.69 -16.01
CA ARG A 552 -0.91 14.78 -17.46
C ARG A 552 -0.37 16.16 -17.91
N ALA A 553 0.64 16.18 -18.77
CA ALA A 553 1.02 17.39 -19.54
C ALA A 553 0.22 17.48 -20.86
N PRO A 554 0.08 18.67 -21.47
CA PRO A 554 -0.60 18.82 -22.75
C PRO A 554 -0.03 17.86 -23.81
N GLY A 555 -0.89 17.06 -24.42
CA GLY A 555 -0.51 16.06 -25.43
C GLY A 555 -0.21 14.65 -24.90
N GLU A 556 -0.03 14.48 -23.59
CA GLU A 556 0.18 13.14 -23.00
C GLU A 556 -1.11 12.33 -22.98
N THR A 557 -1.02 11.02 -22.81
CA THR A 557 -2.13 10.09 -22.60
C THR A 557 -2.58 10.07 -21.14
N PRO A 558 -3.88 9.87 -20.85
CA PRO A 558 -4.30 9.64 -19.48
C PRO A 558 -3.71 8.30 -18.98
N PRO A 559 -3.19 8.24 -17.74
CA PRO A 559 -2.82 6.96 -17.13
C PRO A 559 -4.01 6.01 -17.15
N LYS A 560 -3.82 4.80 -17.68
CA LYS A 560 -4.87 3.78 -17.70
C LYS A 560 -5.16 3.39 -16.25
N ALA A 561 -6.40 3.57 -15.82
CA ALA A 561 -6.82 3.14 -14.50
C ALA A 561 -6.69 1.61 -14.40
N LEU A 562 -6.09 1.14 -13.31
CA LEU A 562 -6.15 -0.27 -12.96
C LEU A 562 -7.60 -0.64 -12.69
N HIS A 563 -8.18 -1.47 -13.56
CA HIS A 563 -9.37 -2.23 -13.23
C HIS A 563 -8.93 -3.43 -12.39
N GLU A 564 -8.51 -3.17 -11.14
CA GLU A 564 -8.38 -4.26 -10.18
C GLU A 564 -9.78 -4.85 -10.01
N GLN A 565 -9.97 -6.10 -10.42
CA GLN A 565 -11.09 -6.89 -9.93
C GLN A 565 -10.92 -6.93 -8.42
N VAL A 566 -11.66 -6.04 -7.74
CA VAL A 566 -11.86 -6.16 -6.32
C VAL A 566 -12.60 -7.49 -6.19
N TYR A 567 -11.86 -8.56 -5.87
CA TYR A 567 -12.44 -9.66 -5.13
C TYR A 567 -12.91 -9.02 -3.82
N THR A 568 -14.11 -8.45 -3.85
CA THR A 568 -14.89 -8.27 -2.64
C THR A 568 -15.04 -9.69 -2.15
N THR A 569 -14.34 -10.04 -1.07
CA THR A 569 -14.75 -11.18 -0.26
C THR A 569 -16.27 -11.08 -0.13
N PRO A 570 -17.03 -12.09 -0.60
CA PRO A 570 -18.49 -12.06 -0.53
C PRO A 570 -18.92 -11.64 0.87
N SER A 571 -20.03 -10.91 1.02
CA SER A 571 -20.45 -10.43 2.35
C SER A 571 -20.54 -11.56 3.36
N GLU A 572 -20.88 -12.76 2.90
CA GLU A 572 -20.90 -14.01 3.66
C GLU A 572 -19.57 -14.30 4.39
N VAL A 573 -18.41 -13.99 3.78
CA VAL A 573 -17.08 -14.19 4.39
C VAL A 573 -16.76 -13.09 5.39
N THR A 574 -17.13 -11.83 5.10
CA THR A 574 -16.94 -10.72 6.04
C THR A 574 -17.87 -10.84 7.24
N ASP A 575 -19.11 -11.28 7.03
CA ASP A 575 -20.12 -11.56 8.05
C ASP A 575 -19.65 -12.74 8.92
N SER A 576 -19.13 -13.80 8.31
CA SER A 576 -18.50 -14.92 9.04
C SER A 576 -17.29 -14.48 9.89
N MET A 577 -16.48 -13.55 9.39
CA MET A 577 -15.36 -12.99 10.17
C MET A 577 -15.83 -12.13 11.34
N GLN A 578 -16.94 -11.39 11.17
CA GLN A 578 -17.56 -10.61 12.22
C GLN A 578 -18.26 -11.50 13.26
N GLU A 579 -18.88 -12.59 12.83
CA GLU A 579 -19.41 -13.64 13.71
C GLU A 579 -18.29 -14.34 14.49
N LEU A 580 -17.16 -14.66 13.85
CA LEU A 580 -15.99 -15.20 14.55
C LEU A 580 -15.39 -14.22 15.55
N ALA A 581 -15.40 -12.91 15.25
CA ALA A 581 -14.99 -11.88 16.20
C ALA A 581 -15.95 -11.79 17.39
N MET A 582 -17.27 -11.84 17.15
CA MET A 582 -18.30 -11.86 18.19
C MET A 582 -18.24 -13.12 19.06
N LEU A 583 -17.99 -14.29 18.46
CA LEU A 583 -17.79 -15.54 19.18
C LEU A 583 -16.53 -15.50 20.05
N ARG A 584 -15.45 -14.88 19.58
CA ARG A 584 -14.23 -14.70 20.40
C ARG A 584 -14.47 -13.80 21.61
N THR A 585 -15.24 -12.73 21.47
CA THR A 585 -15.64 -11.89 22.61
C THR A 585 -16.53 -12.65 23.58
N GLN A 586 -17.50 -13.44 23.10
CA GLN A 586 -18.36 -14.27 23.97
C GLN A 586 -17.56 -15.34 24.73
N VAL A 587 -16.55 -15.95 24.09
CA VAL A 587 -15.66 -16.91 24.74
C VAL A 587 -14.80 -16.23 25.81
N ALA A 588 -14.33 -15.00 25.57
CA ALA A 588 -13.60 -14.22 26.56
C ALA A 588 -14.48 -13.90 27.78
N ASP A 589 -15.72 -13.46 27.56
CA ASP A 589 -16.69 -13.17 28.63
C ASP A 589 -17.04 -14.44 29.44
N LEU A 590 -17.20 -15.58 28.77
CA LEU A 590 -17.47 -16.86 29.42
C LEU A 590 -16.29 -17.30 30.29
N ASN A 591 -15.05 -17.12 29.82
CA ASN A 591 -13.85 -17.41 30.60
C ASN A 591 -13.75 -16.51 31.83
N ALA A 592 -14.03 -15.21 31.70
CA ALA A 592 -14.06 -14.28 32.82
C ALA A 592 -15.13 -14.66 33.86
N ALA A 593 -16.32 -15.09 33.41
CA ALA A 593 -17.37 -15.60 34.30
C ALA A 593 -16.97 -16.89 35.02
N LEU A 594 -16.28 -17.81 34.33
CA LEU A 594 -15.73 -19.05 34.90
C LEU A 594 -14.66 -18.77 35.97
N GLU A 595 -13.78 -17.79 35.73
CA GLU A 595 -12.80 -17.34 36.72
C GLU A 595 -13.49 -16.71 37.94
N GLY A 596 -14.53 -15.90 37.74
CA GLY A 596 -15.36 -15.36 38.81
C GLY A 596 -16.02 -16.44 39.67
N LEU A 597 -16.59 -17.47 39.04
CA LEU A 597 -17.18 -18.63 39.75
C LEU A 597 -16.12 -19.42 40.53
N ARG A 598 -14.92 -19.63 39.96
CA ARG A 598 -13.82 -20.28 40.69
C ARG A 598 -13.39 -19.47 41.91
N ALA A 599 -13.33 -18.15 41.82
CA ALA A 599 -13.02 -17.28 42.94
C ALA A 599 -14.09 -17.37 44.05
N GLN A 600 -15.37 -17.39 43.68
CA GLN A 600 -16.47 -17.58 44.64
C GLN A 600 -16.42 -18.95 45.32
N LEU A 601 -16.11 -20.01 44.57
CA LEU A 601 -15.97 -21.37 45.11
C LEU A 601 -14.78 -21.47 46.08
N GLY A 602 -13.66 -20.81 45.76
CA GLY A 602 -12.53 -20.67 46.67
C GLY A 602 -12.90 -19.92 47.96
N SER A 603 -13.64 -18.81 47.84
CA SER A 603 -14.15 -18.07 49.01
C SER A 603 -15.11 -18.91 49.85
N ALA A 604 -15.99 -19.70 49.22
CA ALA A 604 -16.94 -20.56 49.91
C ALA A 604 -16.23 -21.71 50.65
N GLN A 605 -15.20 -22.32 50.03
CA GLN A 605 -14.35 -23.32 50.68
C GLN A 605 -13.61 -22.75 51.89
N GLN A 606 -13.11 -21.52 51.79
CA GLN A 606 -12.44 -20.84 52.89
C GLN A 606 -13.39 -20.48 54.04
N GLN A 607 -14.63 -20.11 53.73
CA GLN A 607 -15.68 -19.92 54.73
C GLN A 607 -16.07 -21.25 55.39
N MET A 608 -16.19 -22.34 54.62
CA MET A 608 -16.44 -23.68 55.16
C MET A 608 -15.30 -24.17 56.04
N SER A 609 -14.04 -23.91 55.69
CA SER A 609 -12.89 -24.26 56.53
C SER A 609 -12.86 -23.43 57.82
N GLN A 610 -13.19 -22.14 57.76
CA GLN A 610 -13.33 -21.30 58.96
C GLN A 610 -14.47 -21.78 59.87
N VAL A 611 -15.61 -22.18 59.30
CA VAL A 611 -16.71 -22.77 60.07
C VAL A 611 -16.32 -24.12 60.66
N ALA A 612 -15.56 -24.95 59.93
CA ALA A 612 -15.05 -26.23 60.41
C ALA A 612 -14.01 -26.07 61.54
N GLU A 613 -13.17 -25.03 61.49
CA GLU A 613 -12.23 -24.68 62.59
C GLU A 613 -12.94 -24.10 63.82
N GLN A 614 -14.08 -23.42 63.65
CA GLN A 614 -14.88 -22.87 64.74
C GLN A 614 -15.85 -23.91 65.36
N LEU A 615 -16.07 -25.04 64.70
CA LEU A 615 -16.97 -26.09 65.15
C LEU A 615 -16.51 -26.77 66.47
N PRO A 616 -15.22 -27.09 66.68
CA PRO A 616 -14.71 -27.64 67.94
C PRO A 616 -14.93 -26.73 69.15
N GLU A 617 -14.76 -25.42 68.99
CA GLU A 617 -14.98 -24.45 70.09
C GLU A 617 -16.48 -24.31 70.43
N ARG A 618 -17.37 -24.30 69.42
CA ARG A 618 -18.83 -24.22 69.64
C ARG A 618 -19.45 -25.51 70.16
N LEU A 619 -18.87 -26.67 69.81
CA LEU A 619 -19.30 -27.96 70.36
C LEU A 619 -18.72 -28.19 71.75
N GLY A 620 -17.49 -27.76 72.02
CA GLY A 620 -16.88 -27.81 73.35
C GLY A 620 -17.69 -27.04 74.39
N SER A 621 -18.12 -25.81 74.07
CA SER A 621 -18.96 -25.02 74.98
C SER A 621 -20.35 -25.63 75.23
N ARG A 622 -20.90 -26.41 74.28
CA ARG A 622 -22.18 -27.12 74.44
C ARG A 622 -22.04 -28.47 75.15
N LEU A 623 -20.91 -29.15 75.02
CA LEU A 623 -20.61 -30.39 75.74
C LEU A 623 -20.36 -30.14 77.23
N GLU A 624 -19.65 -29.05 77.57
CA GLU A 624 -19.48 -28.61 78.97
C GLU A 624 -20.82 -28.21 79.63
N GLU A 625 -21.79 -27.67 78.88
CA GLU A 625 -23.16 -27.40 79.37
C GLU A 625 -23.99 -28.68 79.57
N LEU A 626 -23.70 -29.76 78.84
CA LEU A 626 -24.45 -31.03 78.90
C LEU A 626 -23.88 -32.04 79.91
N GLU A 627 -22.58 -31.96 80.24
CA GLU A 627 -21.93 -32.81 81.25
C GLU A 627 -22.14 -32.31 82.71
N GLY A 628 -22.80 -31.16 82.90
CA GLY A 628 -23.07 -30.54 84.21
C GLY A 628 -24.41 -30.88 84.88
N ALA A 629 -25.24 -31.77 84.33
CA ALA A 629 -26.55 -32.11 84.89
C ALA A 629 -26.58 -33.52 85.55
N PRO A 630 -27.12 -33.68 86.77
CA PRO A 630 -27.10 -34.95 87.48
C PRO A 630 -28.13 -35.97 86.96
N SER A 631 -27.71 -37.24 87.08
CA SER A 631 -28.36 -38.49 86.65
C SER A 631 -29.80 -38.71 87.13
N GLY A 632 -30.65 -39.21 86.23
CA GLY A 632 -31.97 -39.78 86.51
C GLY A 632 -32.22 -41.03 85.64
N ASP A 633 -32.78 -42.06 86.27
CA ASP A 633 -32.81 -43.47 85.91
C ASP A 633 -33.56 -43.89 84.62
N GLY A 634 -33.09 -45.02 84.05
CA GLY A 634 -33.92 -46.20 83.71
C GLY A 634 -34.84 -46.17 82.48
N ASP A 635 -34.47 -46.88 81.42
CA ASP A 635 -35.07 -48.17 80.99
C ASP A 635 -34.77 -48.48 79.50
N ALA A 636 -34.48 -49.75 79.21
CA ALA A 636 -34.41 -50.31 77.86
C ALA A 636 -35.50 -51.39 77.73
N PRO A 637 -36.10 -51.59 76.54
CA PRO A 637 -35.77 -52.82 75.84
C PRO A 637 -35.79 -52.78 74.28
N ARG A 638 -34.88 -53.60 73.74
CA ARG A 638 -34.90 -54.47 72.55
C ARG A 638 -36.03 -54.34 71.49
N GLY A 639 -35.59 -54.31 70.23
CA GLY A 639 -36.34 -54.82 69.07
C GLY A 639 -35.44 -54.90 67.84
N ALA A 640 -35.05 -56.12 67.46
CA ALA A 640 -34.36 -56.45 66.21
C ALA A 640 -35.34 -57.21 65.32
N GLU A 641 -35.43 -56.86 64.03
CA GLU A 641 -35.75 -57.78 62.92
C GLU A 641 -35.61 -57.06 61.57
N ALA A 642 -34.78 -57.63 60.69
CA ALA A 642 -34.85 -57.47 59.23
C ALA A 642 -35.93 -58.45 58.69
N PRO A 643 -36.45 -58.35 57.45
CA PRO A 643 -35.67 -58.74 56.26
C PRO A 643 -36.12 -58.07 54.93
N GLY A 644 -35.49 -58.43 53.81
CA GLY A 644 -36.15 -58.38 52.49
C GLY A 644 -35.27 -57.95 51.32
N ALA A 645 -34.59 -58.92 50.72
CA ALA A 645 -34.07 -58.85 49.37
C ALA A 645 -35.22 -58.91 48.36
N ASP A 646 -35.04 -58.31 47.17
CA ASP A 646 -35.48 -58.96 45.93
C ASP A 646 -34.68 -58.44 44.73
N GLU A 647 -34.33 -59.42 43.90
CA GLU A 647 -33.54 -59.37 42.69
C GLU A 647 -34.35 -58.85 41.50
N ALA A 648 -33.67 -58.27 40.49
CA ALA A 648 -34.03 -58.51 39.09
C ALA A 648 -32.81 -58.30 38.20
N SER A 649 -32.46 -59.39 37.54
CA SER A 649 -31.35 -59.67 36.65
C SER A 649 -31.63 -59.28 35.19
N GLY A 650 -30.55 -59.29 34.39
CA GLY A 650 -30.52 -59.24 32.92
C GLY A 650 -29.23 -58.55 32.48
N ALA A 651 -28.06 -59.21 32.33
CA ALA A 651 -27.70 -60.20 31.30
C ALA A 651 -28.03 -59.66 29.88
N ASP A 652 -27.15 -59.58 28.89
CA ASP A 652 -25.93 -60.33 28.60
C ASP A 652 -25.10 -59.61 27.51
N ALA A 653 -23.78 -59.89 27.54
CA ALA A 653 -22.85 -60.17 26.42
C ALA A 653 -22.75 -59.18 25.21
N ALA A 654 -21.61 -58.96 24.56
CA ALA A 654 -20.35 -59.71 24.45
C ALA A 654 -19.25 -58.74 23.93
N SER A 655 -18.03 -58.86 24.47
CA SER A 655 -16.82 -59.39 23.80
C SER A 655 -16.08 -58.39 22.92
N GLU A 656 -14.88 -57.94 23.34
CA GLU A 656 -13.55 -58.47 22.93
C GLU A 656 -12.97 -57.58 21.81
N GLY A 657 -11.68 -57.23 21.74
CA GLY A 657 -10.48 -57.52 22.53
C GLY A 657 -9.47 -56.38 22.25
N GLY A 658 -8.55 -56.07 23.14
CA GLY A 658 -7.18 -56.63 23.18
C GLY A 658 -6.19 -55.45 23.02
N GLU A 659 -5.44 -55.08 24.06
CA GLU A 659 -4.04 -55.50 24.32
C GLU A 659 -3.07 -55.09 23.19
N ALA A 660 -1.87 -54.54 23.40
CA ALA A 660 -1.06 -54.19 24.56
C ALA A 660 0.19 -53.41 24.06
N SER A 661 0.92 -52.76 24.98
CA SER A 661 2.40 -52.59 25.07
C SER A 661 3.23 -52.38 23.80
N GLY A 662 4.19 -51.45 23.71
CA GLY A 662 5.24 -51.15 24.69
C GLY A 662 6.42 -50.43 24.03
N SER A 663 7.30 -49.93 24.90
CA SER A 663 8.52 -49.13 24.75
C SER A 663 9.61 -49.62 23.78
N GLY A 664 10.44 -48.69 23.28
CA GLY A 664 11.78 -48.99 22.74
C GLY A 664 12.56 -47.76 22.25
N GLU A 665 13.78 -47.58 22.77
CA GLU A 665 14.73 -46.45 22.65
C GLU A 665 15.39 -46.27 21.27
N GLY A 666 16.01 -45.09 21.04
CA GLY A 666 16.97 -44.89 19.95
C GLY A 666 17.56 -43.47 19.81
N GLN A 667 18.72 -43.22 20.42
CA GLN A 667 19.79 -42.30 19.95
C GLN A 667 21.00 -43.20 19.55
N PRO A 668 22.07 -42.76 18.82
CA PRO A 668 22.61 -41.39 18.65
C PRO A 668 23.19 -41.05 17.23
N ALA A 669 23.66 -39.81 17.01
CA ALA A 669 24.81 -39.49 16.12
C ALA A 669 25.26 -38.00 16.18
N GLU A 670 26.57 -37.78 16.32
CA GLU A 670 27.34 -36.52 16.19
C GLU A 670 27.51 -36.07 14.71
N PRO A 671 27.88 -34.79 14.46
CA PRO A 671 29.16 -34.60 13.74
C PRO A 671 30.01 -33.37 14.15
N ALA A 672 31.30 -33.50 13.87
CA ALA A 672 32.45 -32.61 14.06
C ALA A 672 32.48 -31.34 13.16
N PRO A 673 33.38 -30.35 13.40
CA PRO A 673 33.29 -29.01 12.81
C PRO A 673 34.14 -28.83 11.53
N PRO A 674 33.84 -27.84 10.66
CA PRO A 674 34.72 -27.51 9.54
C PRO A 674 35.62 -26.29 9.79
N ALA A 675 36.77 -26.36 9.13
CA ALA A 675 37.98 -25.56 9.27
C ALA A 675 37.95 -24.18 8.56
N GLU A 676 38.92 -23.36 8.94
CA GLU A 676 39.24 -22.03 8.41
C GLU A 676 39.48 -21.99 6.88
N PRO A 677 39.08 -20.92 6.17
CA PRO A 677 39.52 -20.66 4.80
C PRO A 677 40.77 -19.75 4.75
N ALA A 678 41.65 -20.12 3.83
CA ALA A 678 42.96 -19.55 3.54
C ALA A 678 42.96 -18.06 3.08
N LYS A 679 44.06 -17.38 3.40
CA LYS A 679 44.39 -15.99 3.03
C LYS A 679 44.56 -15.81 1.51
N ALA A 680 43.93 -14.75 0.98
CA ALA A 680 44.15 -14.22 -0.36
C ALA A 680 45.44 -13.36 -0.43
N PRO A 681 46.13 -13.26 -1.60
CA PRO A 681 47.30 -12.40 -1.77
C PRO A 681 46.91 -10.92 -2.00
N PRO A 682 47.77 -9.95 -1.66
CA PRO A 682 47.40 -8.53 -1.67
C PRO A 682 47.36 -7.90 -3.07
N ALA A 683 46.38 -7.03 -3.27
CA ALA A 683 46.10 -6.28 -4.48
C ALA A 683 47.14 -5.17 -4.78
N LYS A 684 47.44 -4.98 -6.06
CA LYS A 684 48.25 -3.88 -6.61
C LYS A 684 47.53 -2.52 -6.43
N ALA A 685 48.31 -1.50 -6.08
CA ALA A 685 47.85 -0.12 -5.88
C ALA A 685 47.27 0.52 -7.17
N PRO A 686 46.22 1.36 -7.07
CA PRO A 686 45.66 2.06 -8.22
C PRO A 686 46.44 3.33 -8.58
N ALA A 687 46.52 3.58 -9.88
CA ALA A 687 47.22 4.71 -10.51
C ALA A 687 46.55 6.08 -10.23
N LYS A 688 47.39 7.13 -10.19
CA LYS A 688 47.01 8.55 -10.03
C LYS A 688 46.12 9.05 -11.19
N PRO A 689 45.14 9.94 -10.92
CA PRO A 689 44.30 10.54 -11.94
C PRO A 689 45.01 11.67 -12.72
N PRO A 690 44.64 11.95 -13.99
CA PRO A 690 45.22 13.03 -14.77
C PRO A 690 44.66 14.41 -14.40
N ALA A 691 45.49 15.44 -14.60
CA ALA A 691 45.28 16.82 -14.19
C ALA A 691 44.12 17.54 -14.91
N LYS A 692 43.36 18.34 -14.15
CA LYS A 692 42.31 19.24 -14.65
C LYS A 692 42.92 20.36 -15.50
N ARG A 693 42.51 20.46 -16.77
CA ARG A 693 42.64 21.68 -17.58
C ARG A 693 41.57 22.68 -17.15
N THR A 694 42.00 23.83 -16.64
CA THR A 694 41.15 25.01 -16.38
C THR A 694 40.75 25.66 -17.70
N ARG A 695 39.44 25.84 -17.94
CA ARG A 695 38.91 26.60 -19.08
C ARG A 695 38.28 27.89 -18.55
N SER A 696 38.80 29.01 -19.06
CA SER A 696 38.42 30.39 -18.76
C SER A 696 36.92 30.66 -18.99
N SER A 697 36.32 31.43 -18.09
CA SER A 697 34.97 31.99 -18.22
C SER A 697 34.92 33.03 -19.35
N ARG A 698 34.06 32.84 -20.35
CA ARG A 698 33.63 33.89 -21.28
C ARG A 698 32.27 34.41 -20.81
N THR A 699 32.25 35.68 -20.45
CA THR A 699 31.05 36.48 -20.17
C THR A 699 30.24 36.69 -21.46
N ARG A 700 28.94 36.37 -21.43
CA ARG A 700 27.99 36.64 -22.52
C ARG A 700 27.30 37.99 -22.24
N LYS A 701 27.26 38.87 -23.23
CA LYS A 701 26.54 40.16 -23.17
C LYS A 701 25.02 39.93 -23.30
N PRO A 702 24.17 40.78 -22.70
CA PRO A 702 22.71 40.66 -22.78
C PRO A 702 22.20 41.29 -24.08
N GLY A 703 21.34 40.59 -24.84
CA GLY A 703 20.67 41.17 -26.01
C GLY A 703 20.25 40.26 -27.16
N GLU A 704 20.31 38.93 -27.03
CA GLU A 704 19.77 38.02 -28.05
C GLU A 704 18.68 37.14 -27.43
N THR A 705 17.43 37.43 -27.81
CA THR A 705 16.25 36.58 -27.62
C THR A 705 16.30 35.36 -28.56
N PRO A 706 15.57 34.28 -28.22
CA PRO A 706 16.02 32.89 -28.39
C PRO A 706 16.16 32.39 -29.82
#